data_AF-A0A7S4SNR8-F1
#
_entry.id   AF-A0A7S4SNR8-F1
#
_cell.length_a   1.000
_cell.length_b   1.000
_cell.length_c   1.000
_cell.angle_alpha   90.00
_cell.angle_beta   90.00
_cell.angle_gamma   90.00
#
_symmetry.space_group_name_H-M   'P 1'
#
loop_
_entity.id
_entity.type
_entity.pdbx_description
1 polymer ?
#
loop_
_entity_poly.entity_id
_entity_poly.type
_entity_poly.pdbx_seq_one_letter_code
_entity_poly.pdbx_strand_id
1 'polypeptide(L)'
;AFGLEHRRSDGSGPSFLLPCPVDGGSRIMISSDDEAGEAIERGGKDPPACRKYRRITIYRTQQASDRLRKVATLKLGKDKSGGAQAPSVYVCPESEVSKPWLGFGGSFSESSAMLFRTLSKQRQDELLHAYFDRRTGLGYTLGRLPIGSCDFSLGSWTCGETAPDDASLAGFSIDHYRVAIIPMILRAAEVAGSPLMLLASPWSPVPWMRTAKRFNAGALRKECRGAWAHHYVLFVQEMQRAGVPIWGVSVQNEPESLQPWESCLFSAEEEAGFVRDHLGPALDAAGLHSVKILVWDHNRDGMLERAAVVYSDPEAAKYVWGVAYHWYGDARFEVWPEMATVPFSIPQRNKAPVQDVRGQACFENVRRVAELRPDKHILFTEGCQELAGIELSSELGNWKFGERYAMNLIADINAGCEGWIDWNLCLDERGGPNHVGNFCVAPVILDKPSGQILYQPAFWYLAHFARFIRPGARRVVCGTSRDALEVTAFTNHGTGADTLVVVALNQSERDISFWLKVASAGAAKVSAPPRSILTIVIDDGDAERRPRERDEVEVAWAQAAKQSELAHAKLTEREASARQASLQEDAAKRRAAAKELAAQHAPDMKWNPNAGRIWLVVGGGQTGGILVRRGESMQSPLLPDRLGTGARIEQLFLRSNRMQYQKVSGDGPDFGWVSLKNNQNTLVEPDDSETESLER
;
A
#
# COMPACT_ATOMS: atom_id res chain seq x y z
N ALA A 1 -0.66 -22.72 77.92
CA ALA A 1 -1.62 -23.28 78.89
C ALA A 1 -2.80 -23.85 78.10
N PHE A 2 -3.12 -25.13 78.32
CA PHE A 2 -4.08 -25.98 77.59
C PHE A 2 -3.70 -26.24 76.10
N GLY A 3 -3.28 -27.41 75.63
CA GLY A 3 -3.36 -28.78 76.14
C GLY A 3 -4.55 -29.50 75.50
N LEU A 4 -4.30 -30.32 74.45
CA LEU A 4 -4.98 -31.60 74.19
C LEU A 4 -4.36 -32.31 72.97
N GLU A 5 -3.84 -33.52 73.23
CA GLU A 5 -3.30 -34.51 72.31
C GLU A 5 -4.41 -35.36 71.63
N HIS A 6 -4.10 -35.97 70.48
CA HIS A 6 -4.18 -37.43 70.22
C HIS A 6 -3.71 -37.75 68.78
N ARG A 7 -2.51 -38.34 68.59
CA ARG A 7 -2.20 -39.77 68.30
C ARG A 7 -2.92 -40.36 67.07
N ARG A 8 -2.16 -40.63 65.98
CA ARG A 8 -1.58 -41.94 65.52
C ARG A 8 -2.67 -42.94 65.08
N SER A 9 -2.55 -43.66 63.96
CA SER A 9 -1.50 -44.64 63.65
C SER A 9 -1.79 -45.28 62.24
N ASP A 10 -0.81 -45.45 61.33
CA ASP A 10 -0.15 -46.72 60.87
C ASP A 10 -1.01 -47.71 60.02
N GLY A 11 -0.53 -48.52 59.05
CA GLY A 11 0.81 -48.92 58.60
C GLY A 11 0.81 -49.60 57.20
N SER A 12 1.99 -49.69 56.55
CA SER A 12 2.73 -50.91 56.15
C SER A 12 2.36 -51.48 54.77
N GLY A 13 3.21 -51.66 53.73
CA GLY A 13 4.61 -52.10 53.53
C GLY A 13 4.60 -53.27 52.49
N PRO A 14 5.72 -53.87 51.99
CA PRO A 14 7.11 -53.40 51.80
C PRO A 14 7.86 -53.90 50.50
N SER A 15 9.07 -53.35 50.25
CA SER A 15 10.37 -54.00 49.80
C SER A 15 10.51 -54.74 48.43
N PHE A 16 11.65 -54.81 47.71
CA PHE A 16 13.06 -54.30 47.72
C PHE A 16 13.72 -54.70 46.37
N LEU A 17 14.65 -53.91 45.80
CA LEU A 17 15.99 -54.32 45.26
C LEU A 17 16.57 -53.31 44.22
N LEU A 18 17.81 -52.89 44.48
CA LEU A 18 18.77 -52.12 43.66
C LEU A 18 19.67 -53.10 42.86
N PRO A 19 20.50 -52.71 41.84
CA PRO A 19 21.38 -51.51 41.80
C PRO A 19 21.59 -50.77 40.45
N CYS A 20 22.24 -49.60 40.57
CA CYS A 20 22.68 -48.58 39.59
C CYS A 20 23.82 -49.06 38.64
N PRO A 21 24.25 -48.33 37.56
CA PRO A 21 24.64 -46.89 37.61
C PRO A 21 24.44 -45.99 36.34
N VAL A 22 24.71 -44.67 36.54
CA VAL A 22 25.07 -43.53 35.63
C VAL A 22 24.07 -43.08 34.54
N ASP A 23 23.81 -41.79 34.24
CA ASP A 23 24.36 -40.50 34.64
C ASP A 23 23.39 -39.36 34.21
N GLY A 24 23.38 -38.26 34.99
CA GLY A 24 23.14 -36.88 34.50
C GLY A 24 21.76 -36.42 34.01
N GLY A 25 20.80 -36.21 34.92
CA GLY A 25 19.55 -35.47 34.63
C GLY A 25 18.99 -34.74 35.87
N SER A 26 19.43 -33.51 36.12
CA SER A 26 18.98 -32.71 37.26
C SER A 26 17.66 -31.97 36.98
N ARG A 27 16.57 -32.50 37.57
CA ARG A 27 15.33 -31.77 37.86
C ARG A 27 15.41 -31.24 39.29
N ILE A 28 15.17 -29.94 39.48
CA ILE A 28 15.08 -29.28 40.78
C ILE A 28 13.64 -29.42 41.30
N MET A 29 13.52 -29.93 42.53
CA MET A 29 12.30 -29.95 43.34
C MET A 29 12.16 -28.61 44.08
N ILE A 30 10.93 -28.10 44.09
CA ILE A 30 10.47 -26.91 44.81
C ILE A 30 10.15 -27.30 46.25
N SER A 31 10.61 -26.53 47.23
CA SER A 31 10.16 -26.59 48.63
C SER A 31 9.00 -25.62 48.86
N SER A 32 7.97 -26.09 49.55
CA SER A 32 6.86 -25.31 50.10
C SER A 32 6.96 -25.24 51.63
N ASP A 33 6.52 -24.11 52.20
CA ASP A 33 6.01 -23.81 53.55
C ASP A 33 6.27 -22.29 53.76
N ASP A 34 5.42 -21.41 54.27
CA ASP A 34 3.98 -21.41 54.55
C ASP A 34 3.54 -19.94 54.75
N GLU A 35 2.25 -19.72 54.53
CA GLU A 35 1.32 -18.58 54.75
C GLU A 35 1.71 -17.27 55.48
N ALA A 36 1.31 -16.15 54.87
CA ALA A 36 0.64 -15.02 55.54
C ALA A 36 -0.49 -14.51 54.64
N GLY A 37 -1.74 -14.79 55.03
CA GLY A 37 -2.95 -14.47 54.27
C GLY A 37 -3.51 -13.08 54.57
N GLU A 38 -3.63 -12.26 53.53
CA GLU A 38 -4.67 -11.23 53.43
C GLU A 38 -5.78 -11.77 52.51
N ALA A 39 -6.98 -11.90 53.08
CA ALA A 39 -8.17 -12.32 52.37
C ALA A 39 -8.60 -11.24 51.37
N ILE A 40 -8.20 -11.39 50.11
CA ILE A 40 -8.88 -10.75 48.99
C ILE A 40 -10.07 -11.64 48.65
N GLU A 41 -11.27 -11.20 49.02
CA GLU A 41 -12.52 -11.71 48.45
C GLU A 41 -12.46 -11.55 46.93
N ARG A 42 -12.00 -12.59 46.23
CA ARG A 42 -12.21 -12.73 44.80
C ARG A 42 -13.70 -12.96 44.61
N GLY A 43 -14.43 -11.89 44.31
CA GLY A 43 -15.77 -11.98 43.79
C GLY A 43 -15.79 -12.99 42.65
N GLY A 44 -16.43 -14.14 42.91
CA GLY A 44 -16.69 -15.15 41.91
C GLY A 44 -17.60 -14.56 40.86
N LYS A 45 -17.00 -14.03 39.79
CA LYS A 45 -17.68 -13.99 38.50
C LYS A 45 -17.58 -15.41 37.97
N ASP A 46 -18.73 -16.03 37.73
CA ASP A 46 -18.81 -17.20 36.86
C ASP A 46 -17.90 -16.98 35.64
N PRO A 47 -17.18 -18.00 35.14
CA PRO A 47 -16.46 -17.87 33.89
C PRO A 47 -17.43 -17.31 32.84
N PRO A 48 -17.03 -16.29 32.06
CA PRO A 48 -17.93 -15.67 31.09
C PRO A 48 -18.56 -16.79 30.26
N ALA A 49 -19.89 -16.80 30.19
CA ALA A 49 -20.62 -17.85 29.50
C ALA A 49 -19.99 -18.04 28.11
N CYS A 50 -19.49 -19.26 27.83
CA CYS A 50 -18.83 -19.56 26.57
C CYS A 50 -19.76 -19.15 25.43
N ARG A 51 -19.34 -18.17 24.62
CA ARG A 51 -20.19 -17.58 23.60
C ARG A 51 -20.55 -18.63 22.56
N LYS A 52 -21.79 -18.61 22.08
CA LYS A 52 -22.32 -19.65 21.20
C LYS A 52 -22.06 -19.28 19.74
N TYR A 53 -21.04 -19.88 19.14
CA TYR A 53 -20.84 -19.82 17.70
C TYR A 53 -21.48 -21.04 17.02
N ARG A 54 -22.39 -20.84 16.07
CA ARG A 54 -23.18 -21.92 15.47
C ARG A 54 -23.35 -21.79 13.96
N ARG A 55 -23.76 -20.64 13.46
CA ARG A 55 -24.10 -20.44 12.04
C ARG A 55 -22.95 -19.72 11.36
N ILE A 56 -22.58 -20.21 10.18
CA ILE A 56 -21.51 -19.68 9.35
C ILE A 56 -22.13 -19.06 8.11
N THR A 57 -21.71 -17.85 7.75
CA THR A 57 -21.99 -17.21 6.47
C THR A 57 -20.68 -16.92 5.76
N ILE A 58 -20.55 -17.34 4.49
CA ILE A 58 -19.33 -17.16 3.71
C ILE A 58 -19.59 -16.15 2.58
N TYR A 59 -18.76 -15.10 2.55
CA TYR A 59 -18.67 -14.13 1.48
C TYR A 59 -17.41 -14.39 0.66
N ARG A 60 -17.49 -14.24 -0.67
CA ARG A 60 -16.39 -14.52 -1.58
C ARG A 60 -16.21 -13.42 -2.63
N THR A 61 -14.95 -13.14 -2.93
CA THR A 61 -14.48 -12.46 -4.15
C THR A 61 -13.48 -13.40 -4.83
N GLN A 62 -13.65 -13.67 -6.12
CA GLN A 62 -12.80 -14.59 -6.89
C GLN A 62 -12.44 -13.97 -8.25
N GLN A 63 -11.25 -14.25 -8.79
CA GLN A 63 -10.83 -13.59 -10.04
C GLN A 63 -11.85 -13.77 -11.17
N ALA A 64 -12.27 -15.01 -11.38
CA ALA A 64 -13.19 -15.39 -12.44
C ALA A 64 -14.66 -15.01 -12.18
N SER A 65 -15.06 -14.70 -10.94
CA SER A 65 -16.46 -14.46 -10.58
C SER A 65 -16.63 -13.87 -9.18
N ASP A 66 -17.83 -13.44 -8.81
CA ASP A 66 -18.20 -13.00 -7.46
C ASP A 66 -17.42 -11.77 -6.93
N ARG A 67 -18.16 -10.82 -6.38
CA ARG A 67 -17.63 -9.56 -5.85
C ARG A 67 -18.35 -9.30 -4.53
N LEU A 68 -17.68 -9.64 -3.45
CA LEU A 68 -18.22 -9.74 -2.09
C LEU A 68 -19.59 -10.44 -2.02
N ARG A 69 -19.75 -11.55 -2.73
CA ARG A 69 -21.03 -12.27 -2.81
C ARG A 69 -21.19 -13.26 -1.65
N LYS A 70 -22.38 -13.38 -1.07
CA LYS A 70 -22.68 -14.51 -0.18
C LYS A 70 -22.78 -15.81 -0.99
N VAL A 71 -21.92 -16.78 -0.69
CA VAL A 71 -21.84 -18.05 -1.43
C VAL A 71 -22.32 -19.26 -0.64
N ALA A 72 -22.33 -19.21 0.69
CA ALA A 72 -22.80 -20.33 1.51
C ALA A 72 -23.31 -19.89 2.88
N THR A 73 -24.20 -20.73 3.44
CA THR A 73 -24.53 -20.75 4.86
C THR A 73 -24.34 -22.17 5.38
N LEU A 74 -23.48 -22.33 6.39
CA LEU A 74 -23.15 -23.62 7.00
C LEU A 74 -23.47 -23.58 8.51
N LYS A 75 -23.35 -24.74 9.17
CA LYS A 75 -23.39 -24.84 10.62
C LYS A 75 -22.09 -25.44 11.14
N LEU A 76 -21.59 -24.92 12.25
CA LEU A 76 -20.54 -25.59 13.01
C LEU A 76 -21.08 -26.91 13.56
N GLY A 77 -20.31 -27.97 13.38
CA GLY A 77 -20.63 -29.31 13.86
C GLY A 77 -19.47 -29.92 14.63
N LYS A 78 -19.61 -31.21 14.96
CA LYS A 78 -18.49 -31.98 15.53
C LYS A 78 -17.31 -32.00 14.55
N ASP A 79 -16.09 -31.93 15.07
CA ASP A 79 -14.89 -32.07 14.25
C ASP A 79 -14.81 -33.47 13.64
N LYS A 80 -14.80 -33.54 12.32
CA LYS A 80 -14.64 -34.78 11.52
C LYS A 80 -13.42 -34.72 10.61
N SER A 81 -12.47 -33.84 10.90
CA SER A 81 -11.29 -33.61 10.07
C SER A 81 -10.30 -34.77 10.04
N GLY A 82 -10.40 -35.72 10.97
CA GLY A 82 -9.40 -36.78 11.11
C GLY A 82 -8.10 -36.31 11.80
N GLY A 83 -8.12 -35.14 12.46
CA GLY A 83 -7.01 -34.67 13.31
C GLY A 83 -6.06 -33.68 12.62
N ALA A 84 -4.79 -33.71 13.02
CA ALA A 84 -3.78 -32.69 12.68
C ALA A 84 -3.33 -32.69 11.21
N GLN A 85 -3.61 -33.77 10.46
CA GLN A 85 -3.17 -33.91 9.06
C GLN A 85 -4.07 -33.18 8.06
N ALA A 86 -5.29 -32.83 8.44
CA ALA A 86 -6.18 -32.09 7.56
C ALA A 86 -5.78 -30.61 7.47
N PRO A 87 -5.73 -30.01 6.27
CA PRO A 87 -5.65 -28.56 6.11
C PRO A 87 -6.74 -27.91 6.95
N SER A 88 -6.36 -27.03 7.86
CA SER A 88 -7.26 -26.45 8.86
C SER A 88 -6.90 -25.00 9.12
N VAL A 89 -7.91 -24.19 9.40
CA VAL A 89 -7.80 -22.86 9.99
C VAL A 89 -8.32 -22.97 11.41
N TYR A 90 -7.47 -22.72 12.40
CA TYR A 90 -7.81 -22.73 13.82
C TYR A 90 -8.08 -21.30 14.28
N VAL A 91 -9.14 -21.12 15.07
CA VAL A 91 -9.54 -19.82 15.62
C VAL A 91 -9.86 -19.98 17.10
N CYS A 92 -9.33 -19.10 17.92
CA CYS A 92 -9.52 -19.08 19.38
C CYS A 92 -10.29 -17.81 19.78
N PRO A 93 -11.63 -17.82 19.75
CA PRO A 93 -12.45 -16.60 19.90
C PRO A 93 -12.27 -15.88 21.23
N GLU A 94 -11.96 -16.63 22.29
CA GLU A 94 -11.77 -16.10 23.65
C GLU A 94 -10.34 -15.57 23.89
N SER A 95 -9.46 -15.62 22.89
CA SER A 95 -8.06 -15.18 22.98
C SER A 95 -7.88 -13.87 22.21
N GLU A 96 -8.46 -12.78 22.72
CA GLU A 96 -8.28 -11.43 22.20
C GLU A 96 -6.85 -10.95 22.48
N VAL A 97 -6.15 -10.49 21.44
CA VAL A 97 -4.70 -10.22 21.48
C VAL A 97 -4.31 -8.85 20.94
N SER A 98 -5.27 -8.02 20.52
CA SER A 98 -5.03 -6.65 20.06
C SER A 98 -5.74 -5.60 20.92
N LYS A 99 -5.25 -4.37 20.80
CA LYS A 99 -6.05 -3.17 21.13
C LYS A 99 -7.32 -3.13 20.24
N PRO A 100 -8.35 -2.35 20.61
CA PRO A 100 -9.53 -2.18 19.77
C PRO A 100 -9.14 -1.65 18.38
N TRP A 101 -9.65 -2.29 17.33
CA TRP A 101 -9.47 -1.86 15.95
C TRP A 101 -10.05 -0.47 15.75
N LEU A 102 -9.28 0.44 15.16
CA LEU A 102 -9.66 1.83 14.95
C LEU A 102 -10.60 1.99 13.77
N GLY A 103 -10.38 1.22 12.71
CA GLY A 103 -11.19 1.25 11.50
C GLY A 103 -10.37 1.21 10.22
N PHE A 104 -11.06 1.51 9.13
CA PHE A 104 -10.49 1.63 7.79
C PHE A 104 -10.80 3.00 7.22
N GLY A 105 -9.96 3.48 6.30
CA GLY A 105 -10.13 4.79 5.68
C GLY A 105 -9.35 4.94 4.38
N GLY A 106 -9.36 6.17 3.87
CA GLY A 106 -8.50 6.62 2.78
C GLY A 106 -8.17 8.10 2.91
N SER A 107 -7.27 8.58 2.05
CA SER A 107 -6.80 9.95 2.02
C SER A 107 -7.71 10.87 1.19
N PHE A 108 -8.06 12.02 1.78
CA PHE A 108 -8.75 13.13 1.14
C PHE A 108 -7.72 14.09 0.52
N SER A 109 -6.99 13.60 -0.49
CA SER A 109 -6.09 14.44 -1.28
C SER A 109 -6.87 15.50 -2.07
N GLU A 110 -6.18 16.57 -2.47
CA GLU A 110 -6.79 17.58 -3.35
C GLU A 110 -7.21 16.94 -4.68
N SER A 111 -6.40 16.03 -5.22
CA SER A 111 -6.74 15.28 -6.44
C SER A 111 -8.04 14.51 -6.33
N SER A 112 -8.22 13.69 -5.28
CA SER A 112 -9.47 12.96 -5.05
C SER A 112 -10.66 13.92 -4.87
N ALA A 113 -10.49 14.98 -4.08
CA ALA A 113 -11.57 15.94 -3.81
C ALA A 113 -11.99 16.74 -5.06
N MET A 114 -11.04 17.12 -5.90
CA MET A 114 -11.30 17.87 -7.13
C MET A 114 -11.97 16.99 -8.19
N LEU A 115 -11.54 15.74 -8.35
CA LEU A 115 -12.22 14.79 -9.24
C LEU A 115 -13.64 14.47 -8.75
N PHE A 116 -13.80 14.25 -7.45
CA PHE A 116 -15.11 14.07 -6.82
C PHE A 116 -16.06 15.23 -7.16
N ARG A 117 -15.57 16.47 -7.13
CA ARG A 117 -16.36 17.66 -7.47
C ARG A 117 -16.85 17.68 -8.92
N THR A 118 -16.16 17.03 -9.85
CA THR A 118 -16.59 16.96 -11.26
C THR A 118 -17.72 15.96 -11.52
N LEU A 119 -17.96 15.03 -10.59
CA LEU A 119 -19.05 14.06 -10.71
C LEU A 119 -20.41 14.73 -10.53
N SER A 120 -21.45 14.15 -11.14
CA SER A 120 -22.83 14.54 -10.83
C SER A 120 -23.16 14.24 -9.37
N LYS A 121 -24.13 14.96 -8.79
CA LYS A 121 -24.55 14.76 -7.40
C LYS A 121 -24.88 13.29 -7.09
N GLN A 122 -25.60 12.61 -7.99
CA GLN A 122 -25.92 11.19 -7.86
C GLN A 122 -24.67 10.30 -7.80
N ARG A 123 -23.67 10.55 -8.65
CA ARG A 123 -22.40 9.79 -8.64
C ARG A 123 -21.56 10.11 -7.42
N GLN A 124 -21.57 11.36 -6.97
CA GLN A 124 -20.95 11.73 -5.70
C GLN A 124 -21.58 10.95 -4.53
N ASP A 125 -22.91 10.88 -4.46
CA ASP A 125 -23.60 10.12 -3.42
C ASP A 125 -23.27 8.61 -3.54
N GLU A 126 -23.27 8.05 -4.75
CA GLU A 126 -22.85 6.65 -4.97
C GLU A 126 -21.46 6.36 -4.42
N LEU A 127 -20.46 7.20 -4.73
CA LEU A 127 -19.09 7.03 -4.25
C LEU A 127 -18.98 7.12 -2.73
N LEU A 128 -19.64 8.12 -2.12
CA LEU A 128 -19.61 8.29 -0.67
C LEU A 128 -20.32 7.14 0.05
N HIS A 129 -21.46 6.67 -0.47
CA HIS A 129 -22.14 5.50 0.09
C HIS A 129 -21.30 4.24 -0.07
N ALA A 130 -20.60 4.04 -1.20
CA ALA A 130 -19.73 2.89 -1.39
C ALA A 130 -18.65 2.80 -0.31
N TYR A 131 -17.99 3.91 0.05
CA TYR A 131 -16.96 3.92 1.08
C TYR A 131 -17.48 4.03 2.52
N PHE A 132 -18.38 4.98 2.80
CA PHE A 132 -18.66 5.43 4.17
C PHE A 132 -19.96 4.89 4.75
N ASP A 133 -20.90 4.40 3.94
CA ASP A 133 -22.16 3.88 4.46
C ASP A 133 -21.93 2.58 5.25
N ARG A 134 -22.31 2.58 6.54
CA ARG A 134 -22.08 1.44 7.44
C ARG A 134 -22.89 0.19 7.08
N ARG A 135 -24.05 0.35 6.44
CA ARG A 135 -24.99 -0.74 6.13
C ARG A 135 -24.77 -1.29 4.73
N THR A 136 -24.60 -0.39 3.76
CA THR A 136 -24.58 -0.70 2.33
C THR A 136 -23.18 -0.61 1.74
N GLY A 137 -22.29 0.21 2.30
CA GLY A 137 -20.90 0.39 1.87
C GLY A 137 -19.85 -0.41 2.66
N LEU A 138 -18.60 0.06 2.58
CA LEU A 138 -17.48 -0.45 3.37
C LEU A 138 -17.63 -0.02 4.84
N GLY A 139 -18.12 1.19 5.08
CA GLY A 139 -18.25 1.80 6.39
C GLY A 139 -16.92 2.29 6.93
N TYR A 140 -16.16 3.01 6.10
CA TYR A 140 -14.95 3.73 6.49
C TYR A 140 -15.25 4.75 7.58
N THR A 141 -14.32 4.85 8.53
CA THR A 141 -14.41 5.78 9.67
C THR A 141 -13.11 6.56 9.89
N LEU A 142 -12.03 6.16 9.22
CA LEU A 142 -10.76 6.87 9.23
C LEU A 142 -10.64 7.74 7.98
N GLY A 143 -9.83 8.79 8.07
CA GLY A 143 -9.37 9.52 6.91
C GLY A 143 -7.99 10.13 7.15
N ARG A 144 -7.26 10.37 6.06
CA ARG A 144 -6.01 11.15 6.09
C ARG A 144 -6.15 12.39 5.23
N LEU A 145 -5.42 13.45 5.54
CA LEU A 145 -5.33 14.62 4.68
C LEU A 145 -3.95 15.29 4.79
N PRO A 146 -3.47 15.93 3.71
CA PRO A 146 -2.25 16.74 3.76
C PRO A 146 -2.41 18.01 4.58
N ILE A 147 -1.36 18.46 5.25
CA ILE A 147 -1.18 19.85 5.72
C ILE A 147 -0.32 20.58 4.67
N GLY A 148 -0.92 21.49 3.90
CA GLY A 148 -0.35 22.02 2.65
C GLY A 148 -0.60 21.10 1.44
N SER A 149 0.13 21.32 0.35
CA SER A 149 0.10 20.45 -0.83
C SER A 149 0.91 19.16 -0.65
N CYS A 150 0.62 18.20 -1.52
CA CYS A 150 1.43 17.01 -1.75
C CYS A 150 1.58 16.72 -3.26
N ASP A 151 2.19 15.59 -3.63
CA ASP A 151 2.25 15.16 -5.02
C ASP A 151 0.85 15.01 -5.66
N PHE A 152 -0.13 14.50 -4.91
CA PHE A 152 -1.57 14.47 -5.25
C PHE A 152 -2.31 15.78 -4.92
N SER A 153 -1.66 16.89 -5.21
CA SER A 153 -2.23 18.23 -5.36
C SER A 153 -2.17 18.68 -6.83
N LEU A 154 -2.94 19.72 -7.16
CA LEU A 154 -2.94 20.32 -8.51
C LEU A 154 -1.68 21.16 -8.79
N GLY A 155 -0.93 21.47 -7.74
CA GLY A 155 0.35 22.16 -7.74
C GLY A 155 0.84 22.36 -6.30
N SER A 156 2.00 22.98 -6.13
CA SER A 156 2.55 23.23 -4.79
C SER A 156 1.97 24.49 -4.15
N TRP A 157 1.50 24.37 -2.91
CA TRP A 157 0.91 25.46 -2.13
C TRP A 157 1.00 25.22 -0.62
N THR A 158 0.82 26.27 0.18
CA THR A 158 0.85 26.24 1.65
C THR A 158 -0.50 26.64 2.26
N CYS A 159 -0.65 26.50 3.58
CA CYS A 159 -1.82 27.00 4.29
C CYS A 159 -1.79 28.55 4.35
N GLY A 160 -2.24 29.19 3.27
CA GLY A 160 -2.25 30.64 3.11
C GLY A 160 -0.92 31.21 2.64
N GLU A 161 -0.89 32.54 2.51
CA GLU A 161 0.23 33.33 1.99
C GLU A 161 1.03 33.93 3.16
N THR A 162 1.93 33.14 3.73
CA THR A 162 2.79 33.61 4.83
C THR A 162 3.97 34.42 4.29
N ALA A 163 4.19 35.63 4.82
CA ALA A 163 5.34 36.42 4.46
C ALA A 163 6.65 35.69 4.84
N PRO A 164 7.74 35.87 4.06
CA PRO A 164 9.04 35.28 4.40
C PRO A 164 9.48 35.67 5.81
N ASP A 165 9.94 34.68 6.58
CA ASP A 165 10.43 34.83 7.95
C ASP A 165 9.40 35.40 8.95
N ASP A 166 8.10 35.37 8.62
CA ASP A 166 7.02 35.73 9.55
C ASP A 166 6.65 34.55 10.47
N ALA A 167 7.26 34.55 11.66
CA ALA A 167 6.96 33.56 12.70
C ALA A 167 5.55 33.68 13.31
N SER A 168 4.84 34.79 13.09
CA SER A 168 3.45 34.97 13.57
C SER A 168 2.41 34.29 12.69
N LEU A 169 2.79 33.95 11.44
CA LEU A 169 1.91 33.31 10.45
C LEU A 169 0.63 34.12 10.18
N ALA A 170 0.73 35.46 10.10
CA ALA A 170 -0.44 36.33 9.96
C ALA A 170 -1.27 36.07 8.68
N GLY A 171 -0.64 35.49 7.65
CA GLY A 171 -1.29 35.08 6.39
C GLY A 171 -1.82 33.65 6.38
N PHE A 172 -1.82 32.94 7.51
CA PHE A 172 -2.31 31.56 7.59
C PHE A 172 -3.78 31.47 7.17
N SER A 173 -4.09 30.52 6.30
CA SER A 173 -5.47 30.23 5.88
C SER A 173 -5.63 28.78 5.44
N ILE A 174 -6.85 28.25 5.58
CA ILE A 174 -7.25 26.94 5.04
C ILE A 174 -8.22 27.07 3.86
N ASP A 175 -8.22 28.20 3.15
CA ASP A 175 -9.14 28.45 2.02
C ASP A 175 -9.02 27.40 0.90
N HIS A 176 -7.80 26.90 0.62
CA HIS A 176 -7.60 25.79 -0.33
C HIS A 176 -8.45 24.55 0.06
N TYR A 177 -8.56 24.24 1.35
CA TYR A 177 -9.37 23.11 1.83
C TYR A 177 -10.87 23.35 1.67
N ARG A 178 -11.33 24.61 1.75
CA ARG A 178 -12.76 24.97 1.63
C ARG A 178 -13.31 24.72 0.24
N VAL A 179 -12.45 24.66 -0.77
CA VAL A 179 -12.84 24.52 -2.18
C VAL A 179 -13.41 23.14 -2.50
N ALA A 180 -12.81 22.07 -1.96
CA ALA A 180 -13.21 20.70 -2.30
C ALA A 180 -13.01 19.69 -1.16
N ILE A 181 -11.91 19.78 -0.41
CA ILE A 181 -11.54 18.80 0.62
C ILE A 181 -12.54 18.81 1.78
N ILE A 182 -12.79 19.96 2.41
CA ILE A 182 -13.76 20.09 3.52
C ILE A 182 -15.17 19.69 3.08
N PRO A 183 -15.72 20.18 1.94
CA PRO A 183 -17.03 19.74 1.47
C PRO A 183 -17.15 18.21 1.28
N MET A 184 -16.11 17.55 0.77
CA MET A 184 -16.09 16.10 0.61
C MET A 184 -16.07 15.39 1.97
N ILE A 185 -15.23 15.83 2.90
CA ILE A 185 -15.13 15.27 4.25
C ILE A 185 -16.46 15.38 5.00
N LEU A 186 -17.09 16.55 4.98
CA LEU A 186 -18.36 16.77 5.70
C LEU A 186 -19.48 15.86 5.16
N ARG A 187 -19.55 15.67 3.84
CA ARG A 187 -20.51 14.72 3.24
C ARG A 187 -20.18 13.27 3.53
N ALA A 188 -18.89 12.91 3.56
CA ALA A 188 -18.46 11.57 3.96
C ALA A 188 -18.87 11.28 5.41
N ALA A 189 -18.69 12.24 6.32
CA ALA A 189 -19.10 12.15 7.72
C ALA A 189 -20.64 12.05 7.87
N GLU A 190 -21.40 12.78 7.06
CA GLU A 190 -22.87 12.67 7.00
C GLU A 190 -23.31 11.24 6.63
N VAL A 191 -22.73 10.67 5.58
CA VAL A 191 -23.02 9.29 5.14
C VAL A 191 -22.57 8.25 6.16
N ALA A 192 -21.43 8.47 6.83
CA ALA A 192 -20.96 7.63 7.92
C ALA A 192 -21.88 7.69 9.16
N GLY A 193 -22.64 8.79 9.32
CA GLY A 193 -23.47 9.07 10.49
C GLY A 193 -22.69 9.52 11.72
N SER A 194 -21.39 9.83 11.57
CA SER A 194 -20.51 10.30 12.64
C SER A 194 -19.29 11.04 12.06
N PRO A 195 -18.65 11.94 12.84
CA PRO A 195 -17.37 12.53 12.45
C PRO A 195 -16.32 11.44 12.13
N LEU A 196 -15.54 11.66 11.08
CA LEU A 196 -14.43 10.78 10.73
C LEU A 196 -13.23 11.02 11.66
N MET A 197 -12.46 9.97 11.93
CA MET A 197 -11.19 10.07 12.66
C MET A 197 -10.08 10.47 11.68
N LEU A 198 -9.73 11.77 11.67
CA LEU A 198 -8.84 12.35 10.67
C LEU A 198 -7.40 12.50 11.17
N LEU A 199 -6.46 11.93 10.43
CA LEU A 199 -5.01 12.11 10.58
C LEU A 199 -4.50 13.15 9.58
N ALA A 200 -3.90 14.23 10.04
CA ALA A 200 -3.27 15.23 9.17
C ALA A 200 -1.74 15.08 9.13
N SER A 201 -1.15 15.08 7.94
CA SER A 201 0.31 14.92 7.75
C SER A 201 0.85 15.99 6.81
N PRO A 202 1.92 16.72 7.14
CA PRO A 202 2.56 17.61 6.18
C PRO A 202 3.58 16.86 5.32
N TRP A 203 3.65 17.24 4.04
CA TRP A 203 4.77 16.82 3.18
C TRP A 203 5.93 17.80 3.23
N SER A 204 5.66 19.08 3.41
CA SER A 204 6.70 20.10 3.52
C SER A 204 6.24 21.26 4.40
N PRO A 205 7.13 21.80 5.26
CA PRO A 205 6.96 23.14 5.80
C PRO A 205 6.93 24.19 4.68
N VAL A 206 6.46 25.40 5.02
CA VAL A 206 6.50 26.54 4.10
C VAL A 206 7.94 26.82 3.64
N PRO A 207 8.18 27.19 2.36
CA PRO A 207 9.53 27.26 1.80
C PRO A 207 10.55 28.04 2.64
N TRP A 208 10.20 29.21 3.17
CA TRP A 208 11.14 30.04 3.94
C TRP A 208 11.60 29.40 5.27
N MET A 209 10.84 28.46 5.83
CA MET A 209 11.22 27.70 7.02
C MET A 209 12.26 26.61 6.73
N ARG A 210 12.61 26.41 5.46
CA ARG A 210 13.44 25.28 5.03
C ARG A 210 14.84 25.70 4.64
N THR A 211 15.78 24.78 4.80
CA THR A 211 17.18 25.01 4.39
C THR A 211 17.33 25.23 2.89
N ALA A 212 16.50 24.56 2.07
CA ALA A 212 16.52 24.67 0.62
C ALA A 212 15.64 25.81 0.05
N LYS A 213 14.85 26.48 0.89
CA LYS A 213 13.92 27.56 0.49
C LYS A 213 12.94 27.21 -0.65
N ARG A 214 12.51 25.96 -0.74
CA ARG A 214 11.54 25.44 -1.74
C ARG A 214 10.76 24.26 -1.15
N PHE A 215 9.79 23.73 -1.89
CA PHE A 215 8.90 22.64 -1.45
C PHE A 215 9.54 21.25 -1.42
N ASN A 216 10.57 21.01 -2.23
CA ASN A 216 11.27 19.75 -2.30
C ASN A 216 12.69 19.83 -1.74
N ALA A 217 13.16 18.75 -1.11
CA ALA A 217 14.50 18.59 -0.56
C ALA A 217 14.90 19.56 0.59
N GLY A 218 15.82 19.10 1.44
CA GLY A 218 16.28 19.86 2.61
C GLY A 218 15.45 19.58 3.86
N ALA A 219 15.74 20.33 4.92
CA ALA A 219 15.22 20.08 6.27
C ALA A 219 14.60 21.36 6.86
N LEU A 220 13.90 21.20 7.97
CA LEU A 220 13.36 22.32 8.75
C LEU A 220 14.50 23.09 9.45
N ARG A 221 14.56 24.41 9.26
CA ARG A 221 15.52 25.28 9.96
C ARG A 221 15.25 25.26 11.46
N LYS A 222 16.30 25.18 12.28
CA LYS A 222 16.19 25.04 13.74
C LYS A 222 15.44 26.22 14.37
N GLU A 223 15.73 27.42 13.90
CA GLU A 223 15.09 28.67 14.32
C GLU A 223 13.60 28.76 13.92
N CYS A 224 13.15 27.97 12.95
CA CYS A 224 11.76 27.96 12.49
C CYS A 224 10.89 26.90 13.17
N ARG A 225 11.46 26.04 14.04
CA ARG A 225 10.72 24.95 14.68
C ARG A 225 9.55 25.42 15.53
N GLY A 226 9.71 26.51 16.28
CA GLY A 226 8.61 27.12 17.04
C GLY A 226 7.46 27.60 16.15
N ALA A 227 7.78 28.30 15.06
CA ALA A 227 6.78 28.76 14.09
C ALA A 227 6.10 27.58 13.38
N TRP A 228 6.84 26.52 13.07
CA TRP A 228 6.26 25.31 12.47
C TRP A 228 5.30 24.59 13.42
N ALA A 229 5.65 24.46 14.71
CA ALA A 229 4.70 23.93 15.71
C ALA A 229 3.45 24.82 15.85
N HIS A 230 3.60 26.16 15.76
CA HIS A 230 2.46 27.07 15.74
C HIS A 230 1.56 26.87 14.51
N HIS A 231 2.14 26.57 13.34
CA HIS A 231 1.39 26.24 12.13
C HIS A 231 0.46 25.02 12.33
N TYR A 232 0.91 23.98 13.02
CA TYR A 232 0.05 22.84 13.37
C TYR A 232 -1.13 23.26 14.25
N VAL A 233 -0.89 24.10 15.26
CA VAL A 233 -1.93 24.62 16.15
C VAL A 233 -2.98 25.38 15.34
N LEU A 234 -2.57 26.30 14.47
CA LEU A 234 -3.48 27.07 13.62
C LEU A 234 -4.29 26.15 12.70
N PHE A 235 -3.64 25.16 12.08
CA PHE A 235 -4.31 24.20 11.22
C PHE A 235 -5.39 23.42 11.95
N VAL A 236 -5.07 22.82 13.11
CA VAL A 236 -6.03 22.06 13.91
C VAL A 236 -7.21 22.92 14.33
N GLN A 237 -6.95 24.14 14.82
CA GLN A 237 -8.02 25.05 15.25
C GLN A 237 -8.92 25.49 14.09
N GLU A 238 -8.34 25.84 12.94
CA GLU A 238 -9.09 26.29 11.77
C GLU A 238 -9.93 25.15 11.16
N MET A 239 -9.39 23.93 11.08
CA MET A 239 -10.14 22.76 10.63
C MET A 239 -11.30 22.46 11.59
N GLN A 240 -11.06 22.54 12.91
CA GLN A 240 -12.11 22.39 13.91
C GLN A 240 -13.19 23.46 13.80
N ARG A 241 -12.83 24.74 13.59
CA ARG A 241 -13.79 25.84 13.33
C ARG A 241 -14.60 25.60 12.06
N ALA A 242 -14.04 24.92 11.07
CA ALA A 242 -14.72 24.52 9.83
C ALA A 242 -15.60 23.26 9.98
N GLY A 243 -15.76 22.73 11.19
CA GLY A 243 -16.56 21.52 11.45
C GLY A 243 -15.84 20.20 11.16
N VAL A 244 -14.52 20.25 10.96
CA VAL A 244 -13.68 19.08 10.62
C VAL A 244 -12.62 18.90 11.72
N PRO A 245 -12.97 18.31 12.87
CA PRO A 245 -12.01 18.11 13.95
C PRO A 245 -10.89 17.14 13.52
N ILE A 246 -9.64 17.51 13.81
CA ILE A 246 -8.47 16.67 13.56
C ILE A 246 -8.23 15.77 14.77
N TRP A 247 -8.21 14.46 14.56
CA TRP A 247 -7.97 13.48 15.62
C TRP A 247 -6.48 13.37 15.97
N GLY A 248 -5.63 13.39 14.96
CA GLY A 248 -4.19 13.27 15.13
C GLY A 248 -3.42 13.92 14.00
N VAL A 249 -2.12 14.09 14.24
CA VAL A 249 -1.15 14.60 13.28
C VAL A 249 0.06 13.68 13.25
N SER A 250 0.67 13.48 12.08
CA SER A 250 2.04 12.97 12.03
C SER A 250 3.04 14.14 11.95
N VAL A 251 4.27 13.90 12.42
CA VAL A 251 5.31 14.93 12.45
C VAL A 251 5.77 15.32 11.05
N GLN A 252 5.83 14.36 10.13
CA GLN A 252 6.30 14.59 8.76
C GLN A 252 5.99 13.35 7.93
N ASN A 253 5.40 13.54 6.75
CA ASN A 253 5.30 12.47 5.75
C ASN A 253 6.70 12.09 5.25
N GLU A 254 7.04 10.80 5.31
CA GLU A 254 8.30 10.24 4.80
C GLU A 254 9.57 11.07 5.15
N PRO A 255 9.90 11.21 6.45
CA PRO A 255 10.98 12.08 6.92
C PRO A 255 12.39 11.68 6.46
N GLU A 256 12.55 10.52 5.81
CA GLU A 256 13.84 10.06 5.25
C GLU A 256 13.89 10.11 3.72
N SER A 257 12.79 10.45 3.05
CA SER A 257 12.71 10.53 1.60
C SER A 257 13.05 11.93 1.09
N LEU A 258 14.02 12.02 0.16
CA LEU A 258 14.20 13.19 -0.70
C LEU A 258 13.44 12.99 -2.00
N GLN A 259 12.29 13.66 -2.13
CA GLN A 259 11.42 13.52 -3.30
C GLN A 259 11.53 14.71 -4.25
N PRO A 260 11.18 14.55 -5.54
CA PRO A 260 11.08 15.68 -6.47
C PRO A 260 9.88 16.60 -6.18
N TRP A 261 8.89 16.13 -5.40
CA TRP A 261 7.76 16.89 -4.86
C TRP A 261 7.97 17.30 -3.39
N GLU A 262 6.90 17.80 -2.76
CA GLU A 262 6.89 18.18 -1.35
C GLU A 262 7.51 17.09 -0.47
N SER A 263 8.58 17.43 0.24
CA SER A 263 9.30 16.50 1.12
C SER A 263 10.09 17.31 2.12
N CYS A 264 10.31 16.82 3.34
CA CYS A 264 11.20 17.45 4.31
C CYS A 264 11.89 16.41 5.20
N LEU A 265 13.22 16.52 5.32
CA LEU A 265 14.00 15.57 6.09
C LEU A 265 13.94 15.84 7.59
N PHE A 266 13.83 14.77 8.38
CA PHE A 266 14.02 14.72 9.83
C PHE A 266 14.80 13.47 10.22
N SER A 267 15.94 13.63 10.88
CA SER A 267 16.55 12.50 11.61
C SER A 267 15.63 12.05 12.76
N ALA A 268 15.86 10.85 13.29
CA ALA A 268 15.09 10.34 14.43
C ALA A 268 15.21 11.23 15.68
N GLU A 269 16.41 11.78 15.93
CA GLU A 269 16.68 12.72 17.02
C GLU A 269 16.04 14.09 16.77
N GLU A 270 16.01 14.54 15.52
CA GLU A 270 15.36 15.80 15.16
C GLU A 270 13.84 15.71 15.30
N GLU A 271 13.25 14.57 14.92
CA GLU A 271 11.82 14.30 15.09
C GLU A 271 11.46 14.24 16.58
N ALA A 272 12.22 13.46 17.38
CA ALA A 272 12.03 13.38 18.83
C ALA A 272 12.17 14.77 19.50
N GLY A 273 13.23 15.50 19.15
CA GLY A 273 13.47 16.85 19.68
C GLY A 273 12.38 17.85 19.26
N PHE A 274 11.87 17.78 18.03
CA PHE A 274 10.76 18.62 17.59
C PHE A 274 9.48 18.34 18.38
N VAL A 275 9.17 17.07 18.64
CA VAL A 275 8.01 16.69 19.46
C VAL A 275 8.17 17.19 20.91
N ARG A 276 9.34 16.93 21.52
CA ARG A 276 9.64 17.29 22.91
C ARG A 276 9.62 18.79 23.15
N ASP A 277 10.32 19.55 22.31
CA ASP A 277 10.66 20.96 22.57
C ASP A 277 9.67 21.93 21.93
N HIS A 278 8.88 21.49 20.95
CA HIS A 278 8.02 22.37 20.16
C HIS A 278 6.59 21.87 19.97
N LEU A 279 6.38 20.76 19.25
CA LEU A 279 5.01 20.36 18.84
C LEU A 279 4.12 19.97 20.02
N GLY A 280 4.61 19.10 20.91
CA GLY A 280 3.88 18.69 22.12
C GLY A 280 3.50 19.89 23.00
N PRO A 281 4.48 20.70 23.46
CA PRO A 281 4.22 21.89 24.25
C PRO A 281 3.30 22.92 23.57
N ALA A 282 3.40 23.10 22.25
CA ALA A 282 2.54 24.02 21.51
C ALA A 282 1.08 23.57 21.48
N LEU A 283 0.82 22.27 21.29
CA LEU A 283 -0.54 21.72 21.36
C LEU A 283 -1.10 21.85 22.78
N ASP A 284 -0.32 21.53 23.81
CA ASP A 284 -0.74 21.67 25.21
C ASP A 284 -1.08 23.12 25.57
N ALA A 285 -0.21 24.07 25.21
CA ALA A 285 -0.42 25.50 25.46
C ALA A 285 -1.68 26.04 24.75
N ALA A 286 -2.04 25.44 23.61
CA ALA A 286 -3.25 25.79 22.86
C ALA A 286 -4.51 25.04 23.33
N GLY A 287 -4.41 24.20 24.37
CA GLY A 287 -5.53 23.38 24.87
C GLY A 287 -5.87 22.18 23.98
N LEU A 288 -4.97 21.79 23.08
CA LEU A 288 -5.13 20.72 22.08
C LEU A 288 -4.45 19.40 22.48
N HIS A 289 -4.17 19.19 23.78
CA HIS A 289 -3.53 17.99 24.34
C HIS A 289 -4.23 16.66 23.98
N SER A 290 -5.49 16.70 23.52
CA SER A 290 -6.22 15.51 23.06
C SER A 290 -5.76 15.01 21.68
N VAL A 291 -5.19 15.89 20.84
CA VAL A 291 -4.71 15.58 19.48
C VAL A 291 -3.55 14.60 19.56
N LYS A 292 -3.63 13.51 18.80
CA LYS A 292 -2.61 12.46 18.82
C LYS A 292 -1.41 12.84 17.95
N ILE A 293 -0.20 12.61 18.44
CA ILE A 293 1.02 12.78 17.65
C ILE A 293 1.54 11.40 17.24
N LEU A 294 1.72 11.20 15.94
CA LEU A 294 2.34 10.02 15.36
C LEU A 294 3.71 10.39 14.79
N VAL A 295 4.69 9.50 14.99
CA VAL A 295 6.04 9.64 14.43
C VAL A 295 6.26 8.62 13.31
N TRP A 296 7.38 8.77 12.60
CA TRP A 296 7.82 7.96 11.47
C TRP A 296 7.07 8.21 10.16
N ASP A 297 5.78 7.84 10.06
CA ASP A 297 4.92 8.04 8.88
C ASP A 297 5.66 7.70 7.55
N HIS A 298 6.30 6.53 7.54
CA HIS A 298 7.16 6.04 6.47
C HIS A 298 7.25 4.50 6.45
N ASN A 299 8.10 3.92 5.62
CA ASN A 299 8.06 2.49 5.29
C ASN A 299 8.43 1.59 6.48
N ARG A 300 8.01 0.31 6.41
CA ARG A 300 8.23 -0.67 7.48
C ARG A 300 9.71 -0.94 7.79
N ASP A 301 10.61 -0.69 6.86
CA ASP A 301 12.04 -1.01 6.95
C ASP A 301 12.76 -0.24 8.07
N GLY A 302 12.57 1.08 8.17
CA GLY A 302 13.20 1.92 9.19
C GLY A 302 12.40 2.11 10.49
N MET A 303 11.16 1.59 10.55
CA MET A 303 10.24 1.94 11.65
C MET A 303 10.73 1.53 13.04
N LEU A 304 11.48 0.42 13.14
CA LEU A 304 11.98 -0.06 14.43
C LEU A 304 13.08 0.85 14.98
N GLU A 305 14.02 1.25 14.12
CA GLU A 305 15.06 2.21 14.48
C GLU A 305 14.43 3.53 14.93
N ARG A 306 13.48 4.03 14.13
CA ARG A 306 12.78 5.28 14.45
C ARG A 306 12.08 5.22 15.79
N ALA A 307 11.30 4.16 16.01
CA ALA A 307 10.59 3.94 17.26
C ALA A 307 11.57 3.84 18.44
N ALA A 308 12.68 3.11 18.31
CA ALA A 308 13.67 2.95 19.38
C ALA A 308 14.28 4.29 19.82
N VAL A 309 14.67 5.14 18.86
CA VAL A 309 15.23 6.46 19.17
C VAL A 309 14.20 7.36 19.83
N VAL A 310 13.03 7.55 19.21
CA VAL A 310 12.00 8.46 19.74
C VAL A 310 11.49 8.01 21.10
N TYR A 311 11.28 6.71 21.31
CA TYR A 311 10.77 6.17 22.57
C TYR A 311 11.79 6.13 23.70
N SER A 312 13.09 6.23 23.39
CA SER A 312 14.15 6.32 24.40
C SER A 312 14.22 7.69 25.08
N ASP A 313 13.67 8.73 24.47
CA ASP A 313 13.50 10.05 25.08
C ASP A 313 12.13 10.12 25.78
N PRO A 314 12.06 10.04 27.13
CA PRO A 314 10.79 10.05 27.85
C PRO A 314 10.02 11.37 27.70
N GLU A 315 10.72 12.48 27.48
CA GLU A 315 10.12 13.80 27.34
C GLU A 315 9.50 14.01 25.95
N ALA A 316 10.03 13.34 24.92
CA ALA A 316 9.34 13.21 23.63
C ALA A 316 8.22 12.17 23.73
N ALA A 317 8.51 10.98 24.25
CA ALA A 317 7.62 9.83 24.24
C ALA A 317 6.31 10.06 25.01
N LYS A 318 6.26 10.97 25.98
CA LYS A 318 5.01 11.34 26.68
C LYS A 318 3.96 11.98 25.76
N TYR A 319 4.39 12.69 24.71
CA TYR A 319 3.51 13.31 23.73
C TYR A 319 3.15 12.39 22.56
N VAL A 320 4.03 11.41 22.25
CA VAL A 320 3.83 10.49 21.13
C VAL A 320 2.74 9.47 21.47
N TRP A 321 1.68 9.44 20.68
CA TRP A 321 0.63 8.43 20.79
C TRP A 321 1.06 7.08 20.19
N GLY A 322 1.77 7.12 19.07
CA GLY A 322 2.22 5.92 18.37
C GLY A 322 3.11 6.17 17.18
N VAL A 323 3.36 5.11 16.41
CA VAL A 323 4.14 5.12 15.17
C VAL A 323 3.19 4.91 13.99
N ALA A 324 3.31 5.76 12.98
CA ALA A 324 2.65 5.62 11.68
C ALA A 324 3.59 4.92 10.69
N TYR A 325 3.07 4.15 9.74
CA TYR A 325 3.91 3.52 8.71
C TYR A 325 3.21 3.24 7.38
N HIS A 326 4.01 3.08 6.33
CA HIS A 326 3.65 2.86 4.92
C HIS A 326 4.20 1.50 4.43
N TRP A 327 3.84 1.07 3.21
CA TRP A 327 4.28 -0.22 2.64
C TRP A 327 5.23 -0.17 1.44
N TYR A 328 5.75 1.00 1.08
CA TYR A 328 6.56 1.14 -0.13
C TYR A 328 7.98 0.58 0.07
N GLY A 329 8.67 0.22 -1.01
CA GLY A 329 10.03 -0.36 -0.95
C GLY A 329 10.10 -1.87 -0.67
N ASP A 330 8.96 -2.54 -0.45
CA ASP A 330 8.88 -3.97 -0.15
C ASP A 330 8.92 -4.86 -1.41
N ALA A 331 9.98 -5.66 -1.62
CA ALA A 331 10.15 -6.49 -2.83
C ALA A 331 9.16 -7.67 -3.03
N ARG A 332 8.03 -7.70 -2.33
CA ARG A 332 6.86 -8.49 -2.74
C ARG A 332 5.98 -7.77 -3.79
N PHE A 333 6.53 -6.72 -4.42
CA PHE A 333 5.95 -5.96 -5.53
C PHE A 333 5.37 -6.82 -6.66
N GLU A 334 5.94 -8.00 -6.89
CA GLU A 334 5.46 -8.91 -7.92
C GLU A 334 4.71 -10.04 -7.25
N VAL A 335 3.38 -9.97 -7.27
CA VAL A 335 2.53 -11.07 -6.82
C VAL A 335 2.87 -12.36 -7.60
N TRP A 336 3.53 -12.28 -8.78
CA TRP A 336 4.09 -13.40 -9.55
C TRP A 336 5.27 -12.89 -10.42
N PRO A 337 6.50 -13.49 -10.38
CA PRO A 337 6.73 -14.94 -10.40
C PRO A 337 7.73 -15.51 -9.35
N GLU A 338 8.05 -16.81 -9.46
CA GLU A 338 8.99 -17.62 -8.65
C GLU A 338 10.07 -16.80 -7.96
N MET A 339 10.35 -17.02 -6.66
CA MET A 339 11.39 -16.39 -5.81
C MET A 339 12.59 -15.82 -6.61
N ALA A 340 12.35 -14.75 -7.35
CA ALA A 340 13.34 -14.09 -8.15
C ALA A 340 13.88 -13.07 -7.19
N THR A 341 15.17 -13.15 -6.96
CA THR A 341 15.96 -12.05 -6.42
C THR A 341 15.53 -10.78 -7.15
N VAL A 342 14.64 -9.99 -6.55
CA VAL A 342 14.42 -8.61 -6.98
C VAL A 342 15.73 -7.93 -6.59
N PRO A 343 16.56 -7.47 -7.54
CA PRO A 343 17.76 -6.75 -7.18
C PRO A 343 17.30 -5.40 -6.62
N PHE A 344 17.11 -5.33 -5.30
CA PHE A 344 16.96 -4.07 -4.59
C PHE A 344 18.33 -3.42 -4.51
N SER A 345 18.66 -2.57 -5.48
CA SER A 345 19.87 -1.75 -5.40
C SER A 345 19.62 -0.61 -4.43
N ILE A 346 20.18 -0.70 -3.22
CA ILE A 346 20.28 0.47 -2.34
C ILE A 346 21.29 1.42 -3.01
N PRO A 347 20.87 2.63 -3.46
CA PRO A 347 21.81 3.61 -3.98
C PRO A 347 22.62 4.15 -2.80
N GLN A 348 23.75 3.51 -2.49
CA GLN A 348 24.67 4.05 -1.50
C GLN A 348 25.51 5.14 -2.16
N ARG A 349 25.44 6.36 -1.61
CA ARG A 349 26.29 7.47 -2.03
C ARG A 349 27.77 7.01 -1.98
N ASN A 350 28.43 6.97 -3.13
CA ASN A 350 29.83 6.56 -3.33
C ASN A 350 30.19 5.09 -3.06
N LYS A 351 29.24 4.14 -3.14
CA LYS A 351 29.54 2.70 -3.07
C LYS A 351 28.84 1.92 -4.19
N ALA A 352 29.41 0.77 -4.56
CA ALA A 352 28.77 -0.13 -5.50
C ALA A 352 27.36 -0.50 -4.99
N PRO A 353 26.34 -0.52 -5.86
CA PRO A 353 25.00 -0.94 -5.47
C PRO A 353 25.07 -2.33 -4.84
N VAL A 354 24.45 -2.50 -3.67
CA VAL A 354 24.27 -3.82 -3.08
C VAL A 354 23.28 -4.55 -3.99
N GLN A 355 23.79 -5.40 -4.88
CA GLN A 355 22.98 -6.36 -5.61
C GLN A 355 22.66 -7.51 -4.64
N ASP A 356 21.43 -8.04 -4.69
CA ASP A 356 20.96 -9.22 -3.95
C ASP A 356 20.59 -9.06 -2.45
N VAL A 357 19.85 -8.03 -2.07
CA VAL A 357 19.02 -8.12 -0.85
C VAL A 357 17.64 -8.61 -1.25
N ARG A 358 17.21 -9.79 -0.77
CA ARG A 358 15.80 -10.20 -0.84
C ARG A 358 14.99 -9.10 -0.16
N GLY A 359 14.26 -8.28 -0.90
CA GLY A 359 13.44 -7.26 -0.26
C GLY A 359 12.35 -7.97 0.54
N GLN A 360 12.52 -7.97 1.86
CA GLN A 360 11.52 -8.48 2.77
C GLN A 360 10.46 -7.40 2.93
N ALA A 361 9.19 -7.79 2.97
CA ALA A 361 8.10 -6.84 3.21
C ALA A 361 8.04 -6.31 4.66
N CYS A 362 9.13 -6.45 5.42
CA CYS A 362 9.41 -5.93 6.75
C CYS A 362 8.28 -6.01 7.81
N PHE A 363 7.32 -6.93 7.69
CA PHE A 363 6.23 -7.11 8.67
C PHE A 363 6.73 -7.42 10.08
N GLU A 364 7.91 -8.04 10.21
CA GLU A 364 8.51 -8.26 11.52
C GLU A 364 8.84 -6.95 12.24
N ASN A 365 9.18 -5.87 11.54
CA ASN A 365 9.45 -4.58 12.18
C ASN A 365 8.19 -4.01 12.83
N VAL A 366 7.01 -4.22 12.22
CA VAL A 366 5.72 -3.87 12.83
C VAL A 366 5.56 -4.63 14.16
N ARG A 367 5.84 -5.93 14.16
CA ARG A 367 5.79 -6.77 15.37
C ARG A 367 6.82 -6.33 16.41
N ARG A 368 8.05 -6.02 16.00
CA ARG A 368 9.12 -5.56 16.90
C ARG A 368 8.79 -4.22 17.54
N VAL A 369 8.15 -3.29 16.82
CA VAL A 369 7.67 -2.04 17.43
C VAL A 369 6.58 -2.31 18.47
N ALA A 370 5.66 -3.24 18.20
CA ALA A 370 4.64 -3.65 19.17
C ALA A 370 5.25 -4.30 20.43
N GLU A 371 6.30 -5.11 20.27
CA GLU A 371 7.08 -5.70 21.37
C GLU A 371 7.88 -4.65 22.15
N LEU A 372 8.48 -3.68 21.45
CA LEU A 372 9.30 -2.62 22.03
C LEU A 372 8.47 -1.71 22.94
N ARG A 373 7.26 -1.32 22.53
CA ARG A 373 6.35 -0.46 23.30
C ARG A 373 4.89 -0.91 23.17
N PRO A 374 4.47 -1.92 23.95
CA PRO A 374 3.08 -2.41 23.94
C PRO A 374 2.04 -1.35 24.33
N ASP A 375 2.46 -0.35 25.11
CA ASP A 375 1.65 0.79 25.54
C ASP A 375 1.43 1.84 24.43
N LYS A 376 2.23 1.81 23.36
CA LYS A 376 2.11 2.72 22.21
C LYS A 376 1.34 2.09 21.06
N HIS A 377 0.80 2.93 20.20
CA HIS A 377 -0.07 2.50 19.10
C HIS A 377 0.67 2.39 17.77
N ILE A 378 0.14 1.58 16.86
CA ILE A 378 0.72 1.37 15.53
C ILE A 378 -0.39 1.50 14.48
N LEU A 379 -0.22 2.44 13.54
CA LEU A 379 -1.22 2.76 12.54
C LEU A 379 -0.61 2.68 11.14
N PHE A 380 -1.27 1.95 10.23
CA PHE A 380 -0.94 2.03 8.82
C PHE A 380 -1.63 3.26 8.22
N THR A 381 -0.85 4.16 7.65
CA THR A 381 -1.31 5.51 7.27
C THR A 381 -1.32 5.76 5.77
N GLU A 382 -0.63 4.94 4.98
CA GLU A 382 -0.57 5.12 3.53
C GLU A 382 -0.04 3.86 2.82
N GLY A 383 -0.70 3.52 1.71
CA GLY A 383 -0.14 2.66 0.68
C GLY A 383 -1.02 2.65 -0.56
N CYS A 384 -0.39 2.48 -1.71
CA CYS A 384 -1.06 2.31 -2.99
C CYS A 384 -0.30 1.33 -3.88
N GLN A 385 -0.83 1.06 -5.08
CA GLN A 385 -0.04 0.46 -6.14
C GLN A 385 0.59 1.58 -6.98
N GLU A 386 1.91 1.63 -6.98
CA GLU A 386 2.71 2.55 -7.79
C GLU A 386 2.73 2.08 -9.24
N LEU A 387 2.72 3.02 -10.19
CA LEU A 387 2.74 2.69 -11.61
C LEU A 387 4.15 2.67 -12.21
N ALA A 388 5.14 3.33 -11.60
CA ALA A 388 6.54 3.32 -12.05
C ALA A 388 6.74 3.54 -13.58
N GLY A 389 5.93 4.41 -14.19
CA GLY A 389 5.94 4.70 -15.63
C GLY A 389 5.06 3.80 -16.50
N ILE A 390 4.37 2.81 -15.92
CA ILE A 390 3.33 2.03 -16.58
C ILE A 390 2.05 2.87 -16.68
N GLU A 391 1.37 2.83 -17.81
CA GLU A 391 0.08 3.51 -17.98
C GLU A 391 -1.01 2.72 -17.23
N LEU A 392 -1.81 3.41 -16.42
CA LEU A 392 -2.87 2.75 -15.65
C LEU A 392 -3.85 1.96 -16.52
N SER A 393 -4.13 2.41 -17.73
CA SER A 393 -5.08 1.74 -18.62
C SER A 393 -4.72 0.32 -19.02
N SER A 394 -3.43 -0.04 -19.04
CA SER A 394 -3.01 -1.44 -19.24
C SER A 394 -3.15 -2.29 -17.99
N GLU A 395 -3.39 -1.66 -16.84
CA GLU A 395 -3.45 -2.29 -15.51
C GLU A 395 -4.83 -2.19 -14.86
N LEU A 396 -5.81 -1.57 -15.53
CA LEU A 396 -7.19 -1.47 -15.04
C LEU A 396 -7.79 -2.86 -14.80
N GLY A 397 -8.30 -3.07 -13.59
CA GLY A 397 -8.86 -4.35 -13.20
C GLY A 397 -7.82 -5.43 -12.88
N ASN A 398 -6.53 -5.10 -12.78
CA ASN A 398 -5.50 -6.08 -12.46
C ASN A 398 -5.75 -6.74 -11.09
N TRP A 399 -6.05 -8.03 -11.12
CA TRP A 399 -6.40 -8.82 -9.94
C TRP A 399 -5.29 -8.85 -8.89
N LYS A 400 -4.03 -8.78 -9.32
CA LYS A 400 -2.86 -8.80 -8.45
C LYS A 400 -2.90 -7.64 -7.45
N PHE A 401 -3.50 -6.50 -7.81
CA PHE A 401 -3.62 -5.37 -6.88
C PHE A 401 -4.54 -5.72 -5.70
N GLY A 402 -5.64 -6.43 -5.93
CA GLY A 402 -6.48 -6.94 -4.84
C GLY A 402 -5.72 -7.90 -3.92
N GLU A 403 -5.00 -8.85 -4.50
CA GLU A 403 -4.18 -9.81 -3.75
C GLU A 403 -3.08 -9.12 -2.92
N ARG A 404 -2.38 -8.11 -3.48
CA ARG A 404 -1.37 -7.31 -2.77
C ARG A 404 -1.97 -6.60 -1.55
N TYR A 405 -3.15 -6.01 -1.70
CA TYR A 405 -3.84 -5.33 -0.60
C TYR A 405 -4.18 -6.31 0.54
N ALA A 406 -4.83 -7.45 0.24
CA ALA A 406 -5.18 -8.39 1.29
C ALA A 406 -3.97 -9.03 1.97
N MET A 407 -2.92 -9.36 1.22
CA MET A 407 -1.70 -9.92 1.81
C MET A 407 -1.09 -8.95 2.83
N ASN A 408 -0.93 -7.68 2.44
CA ASN A 408 -0.42 -6.65 3.35
C ASN A 408 -1.32 -6.45 4.56
N LEU A 409 -2.64 -6.30 4.35
CA LEU A 409 -3.62 -6.15 5.43
C LEU A 409 -3.55 -7.30 6.44
N ILE A 410 -3.57 -8.55 5.98
CA ILE A 410 -3.53 -9.73 6.86
C ILE A 410 -2.21 -9.74 7.64
N ALA A 411 -1.09 -9.52 6.96
CA ALA A 411 0.23 -9.56 7.58
C ALA A 411 0.44 -8.41 8.60
N ASP A 412 0.05 -7.19 8.25
CA ASP A 412 0.10 -6.01 9.12
C ASP A 412 -0.75 -6.18 10.38
N ILE A 413 -2.01 -6.61 10.21
CA ILE A 413 -2.92 -6.88 11.31
C ILE A 413 -2.33 -7.94 12.24
N ASN A 414 -1.78 -9.02 11.68
CA ASN A 414 -1.16 -10.09 12.45
C ASN A 414 0.18 -9.68 13.10
N ALA A 415 0.76 -8.55 12.68
CA ALA A 415 1.99 -7.99 13.25
C ALA A 415 1.72 -6.90 14.31
N GLY A 416 0.48 -6.43 14.46
CA GLY A 416 0.10 -5.48 15.52
C GLY A 416 -0.48 -4.16 15.04
N CYS A 417 -0.76 -4.02 13.74
CA CYS A 417 -1.46 -2.87 13.18
C CYS A 417 -2.87 -2.71 13.80
N GLU A 418 -3.26 -1.47 14.11
CA GLU A 418 -4.52 -1.15 14.81
C GLU A 418 -5.54 -0.42 13.93
N GLY A 419 -5.18 -0.01 12.72
CA GLY A 419 -6.05 0.67 11.76
C GLY A 419 -5.36 0.80 10.41
N TRP A 420 -6.14 0.97 9.34
CA TRP A 420 -5.58 0.97 7.98
C TRP A 420 -6.17 2.09 7.13
N ILE A 421 -5.31 3.02 6.69
CA ILE A 421 -5.70 4.13 5.82
C ILE A 421 -5.05 3.92 4.45
N ASP A 422 -5.91 3.72 3.45
CA ASP A 422 -5.53 3.69 2.05
C ASP A 422 -4.99 5.05 1.58
N TRP A 423 -4.34 5.08 0.43
CA TRP A 423 -3.98 6.34 -0.20
C TRP A 423 -5.17 7.09 -0.80
N ASN A 424 -5.12 7.46 -2.07
CA ASN A 424 -6.19 8.25 -2.68
C ASN A 424 -7.52 7.49 -2.72
N LEU A 425 -8.59 8.06 -2.15
CA LEU A 425 -9.95 7.49 -2.22
C LEU A 425 -10.41 7.24 -3.67
N CYS A 426 -10.04 8.14 -4.57
CA CYS A 426 -10.29 7.98 -6.00
C CYS A 426 -9.30 8.77 -6.86
N LEU A 427 -8.99 8.23 -8.04
CA LEU A 427 -8.16 8.86 -9.07
C LEU A 427 -8.82 8.73 -10.44
N ASP A 428 -8.29 9.41 -11.44
CA ASP A 428 -8.77 9.29 -12.82
C ASP A 428 -8.16 8.10 -13.58
N GLU A 429 -8.53 7.91 -14.84
CA GLU A 429 -8.05 6.82 -15.70
C GLU A 429 -6.53 6.82 -15.94
N ARG A 430 -5.82 7.89 -15.54
CA ARG A 430 -4.36 8.01 -15.63
C ARG A 430 -3.66 7.80 -14.28
N GLY A 431 -4.42 7.62 -13.19
CA GLY A 431 -3.88 7.54 -11.84
C GLY A 431 -3.51 8.91 -11.25
N GLY A 432 -4.14 9.99 -11.73
CA GLY A 432 -3.94 11.36 -11.28
C GLY A 432 -5.25 12.05 -10.87
N PRO A 433 -5.29 13.40 -10.85
CA PRO A 433 -4.20 14.31 -11.18
C PRO A 433 -3.03 14.23 -10.19
N ASN A 434 -1.82 14.50 -10.67
CA ASN A 434 -0.61 14.58 -9.85
C ASN A 434 0.34 15.57 -10.53
N HIS A 435 0.78 16.61 -9.82
CA HIS A 435 1.46 17.75 -10.45
C HIS A 435 2.91 17.47 -10.88
N VAL A 436 3.48 16.33 -10.50
CA VAL A 436 4.84 15.88 -10.83
C VAL A 436 4.86 14.59 -11.65
N GLY A 437 3.68 14.06 -12.01
CA GLY A 437 3.56 12.82 -12.79
C GLY A 437 3.84 11.54 -12.00
N ASN A 438 3.79 11.58 -10.67
CA ASN A 438 3.94 10.41 -9.80
C ASN A 438 2.63 9.62 -9.68
N PHE A 439 2.17 9.04 -10.79
CA PHE A 439 0.85 8.38 -10.85
C PHE A 439 0.82 7.06 -10.08
N CYS A 440 -0.36 6.74 -9.52
CA CYS A 440 -0.61 5.49 -8.81
C CYS A 440 -2.04 4.99 -9.04
N VAL A 441 -2.37 3.84 -8.45
CA VAL A 441 -3.71 3.24 -8.55
C VAL A 441 -4.49 3.45 -7.25
N ALA A 442 -5.70 3.98 -7.38
CA ALA A 442 -6.69 4.02 -6.30
C ALA A 442 -7.67 2.84 -6.42
N PRO A 443 -8.31 2.39 -5.32
CA PRO A 443 -9.33 1.36 -5.38
C PRO A 443 -10.55 1.73 -6.24
N VAL A 444 -10.79 3.03 -6.43
CA VAL A 444 -11.83 3.56 -7.31
C VAL A 444 -11.22 4.49 -8.35
N ILE A 445 -11.55 4.24 -9.61
CA ILE A 445 -11.17 5.06 -10.76
C ILE A 445 -12.40 5.80 -11.28
N LEU A 446 -12.25 7.11 -11.51
CA LEU A 446 -13.28 7.97 -12.08
C LEU A 446 -12.96 8.16 -13.57
N ASP A 447 -13.69 7.45 -14.41
CA ASP A 447 -13.57 7.58 -15.87
C ASP A 447 -14.19 8.91 -16.31
N LYS A 448 -13.35 9.94 -16.45
CA LYS A 448 -13.79 11.30 -16.78
C LYS A 448 -14.60 11.36 -18.08
N PRO A 449 -14.19 10.70 -19.20
CA PRO A 449 -14.98 10.66 -20.42
C PRO A 449 -16.43 10.18 -20.26
N SER A 450 -16.67 9.13 -19.48
CA SER A 450 -18.01 8.53 -19.35
C SER A 450 -18.77 8.99 -18.11
N GLY A 451 -18.07 9.60 -17.14
CA GLY A 451 -18.61 9.95 -15.82
C GLY A 451 -18.90 8.72 -14.95
N GLN A 452 -18.31 7.56 -15.26
CA GLN A 452 -18.51 6.31 -14.52
C GLN A 452 -17.54 6.18 -13.34
N ILE A 453 -18.02 5.48 -12.30
CA ILE A 453 -17.23 5.07 -11.15
C ILE A 453 -16.84 3.61 -11.38
N LEU A 454 -15.54 3.35 -11.44
CA LEU A 454 -14.98 2.04 -11.75
C LEU A 454 -14.28 1.47 -10.52
N TYR A 455 -14.74 0.31 -10.06
CA TYR A 455 -14.23 -0.34 -8.87
C TYR A 455 -13.11 -1.33 -9.24
N GLN A 456 -11.91 -1.09 -8.72
CA GLN A 456 -10.76 -1.97 -8.89
C GLN A 456 -10.86 -3.21 -7.99
N PRO A 457 -10.14 -4.31 -8.29
CA PRO A 457 -9.99 -5.45 -7.39
C PRO A 457 -9.62 -5.05 -5.96
N ALA A 458 -8.74 -4.05 -5.78
CA ALA A 458 -8.39 -3.51 -4.46
C ALA A 458 -9.62 -3.11 -3.62
N PHE A 459 -10.63 -2.47 -4.22
CA PHE A 459 -11.86 -2.08 -3.51
C PHE A 459 -12.61 -3.28 -2.96
N TRP A 460 -12.78 -4.33 -3.77
CA TRP A 460 -13.48 -5.54 -3.37
C TRP A 460 -12.73 -6.30 -2.28
N TYR A 461 -11.39 -6.32 -2.33
CA TYR A 461 -10.57 -6.92 -1.29
C TYR A 461 -10.61 -6.12 0.01
N LEU A 462 -10.55 -4.79 -0.03
CA LEU A 462 -10.78 -3.92 1.14
C LEU A 462 -12.15 -4.18 1.79
N ALA A 463 -13.18 -4.45 0.98
CA ALA A 463 -14.53 -4.73 1.47
C ALA A 463 -14.61 -5.99 2.36
N HIS A 464 -13.76 -6.99 2.14
CA HIS A 464 -13.68 -8.20 2.96
C HIS A 464 -13.25 -7.91 4.41
N PHE A 465 -12.56 -6.80 4.63
CA PHE A 465 -12.12 -6.35 5.96
C PHE A 465 -13.06 -5.26 6.49
N ALA A 466 -13.14 -4.11 5.82
CA ALA A 466 -13.83 -2.93 6.34
C ALA A 466 -15.32 -3.15 6.67
N ARG A 467 -16.00 -3.96 5.85
CA ARG A 467 -17.43 -4.23 6.05
C ARG A 467 -17.69 -5.19 7.23
N PHE A 468 -16.72 -6.01 7.61
CA PHE A 468 -16.93 -7.08 8.58
C PHE A 468 -16.13 -6.89 9.86
N ILE A 469 -15.07 -6.09 9.87
CA ILE A 469 -14.25 -5.77 11.05
C ILE A 469 -14.53 -4.31 11.40
N ARG A 470 -15.37 -4.09 12.42
CA ARG A 470 -15.86 -2.75 12.77
C ARG A 470 -14.96 -2.06 13.79
N PRO A 471 -14.98 -0.71 13.88
CA PRO A 471 -14.30 -0.01 14.96
C PRO A 471 -14.71 -0.60 16.32
N GLY A 472 -13.71 -0.86 17.17
CA GLY A 472 -13.86 -1.55 18.44
C GLY A 472 -13.66 -3.07 18.39
N ALA A 473 -13.63 -3.69 17.20
CA ALA A 473 -13.36 -5.12 17.05
C ALA A 473 -11.98 -5.47 17.59
N ARG A 474 -11.78 -6.72 18.02
CA ARG A 474 -10.51 -7.20 18.58
C ARG A 474 -10.00 -8.40 17.81
N ARG A 475 -8.72 -8.37 17.43
CA ARG A 475 -8.07 -9.51 16.79
C ARG A 475 -7.99 -10.66 17.79
N VAL A 476 -8.34 -11.84 17.33
CA VAL A 476 -8.22 -13.08 18.09
C VAL A 476 -7.12 -13.96 17.53
N VAL A 477 -6.58 -14.87 18.35
CA VAL A 477 -5.57 -15.83 17.89
C VAL A 477 -6.16 -16.75 16.83
N CYS A 478 -5.50 -16.83 15.68
CA CYS A 478 -5.80 -17.78 14.62
C CYS A 478 -4.51 -18.26 13.93
N GLY A 479 -4.60 -19.39 13.23
CA GLY A 479 -3.50 -19.92 12.44
C GLY A 479 -3.92 -21.03 11.51
N THR A 480 -3.06 -21.40 10.58
CA THR A 480 -3.28 -22.49 9.62
C THR A 480 -2.46 -23.72 9.99
N SER A 481 -2.93 -24.93 9.65
CA SER A 481 -2.13 -26.15 9.79
C SER A 481 -1.13 -26.35 8.64
N ARG A 482 -1.23 -25.55 7.59
CA ARG A 482 -0.44 -25.60 6.34
C ARG A 482 -0.32 -24.19 5.79
N ASP A 483 0.82 -23.89 5.18
CA ASP A 483 1.14 -22.58 4.58
C ASP A 483 0.48 -22.43 3.19
N ALA A 484 -0.85 -22.60 3.15
CA ALA A 484 -1.63 -22.57 1.92
C ALA A 484 -2.60 -21.36 1.87
N LEU A 485 -2.94 -20.80 3.04
CA LEU A 485 -3.82 -19.65 3.17
C LEU A 485 -3.19 -18.63 4.10
N GLU A 486 -3.33 -17.35 3.76
CA GLU A 486 -3.13 -16.27 4.72
C GLU A 486 -4.44 -15.99 5.43
N VAL A 487 -4.41 -15.84 6.75
CA VAL A 487 -5.63 -15.68 7.56
C VAL A 487 -5.48 -14.63 8.65
N THR A 488 -6.58 -13.95 8.95
CA THR A 488 -6.73 -13.17 10.19
C THR A 488 -8.14 -13.34 10.75
N ALA A 489 -8.31 -13.12 12.04
CA ALA A 489 -9.59 -13.30 12.71
C ALA A 489 -9.85 -12.21 13.74
N PHE A 490 -11.10 -11.77 13.82
CA PHE A 490 -11.58 -10.75 14.73
C PHE A 490 -12.88 -11.15 15.39
N THR A 491 -13.08 -10.67 16.60
CA THR A 491 -14.41 -10.59 17.18
C THR A 491 -14.94 -9.16 17.17
N ASN A 492 -16.23 -9.01 16.84
CA ASN A 492 -16.97 -7.74 16.86
C ASN A 492 -17.69 -7.49 18.20
N HIS A 493 -17.35 -8.22 19.27
CA HIS A 493 -17.94 -8.05 20.61
C HIS A 493 -17.98 -6.57 21.04
N GLY A 494 -19.15 -6.10 21.47
CA GLY A 494 -19.31 -4.72 21.92
C GLY A 494 -19.39 -3.66 20.81
N THR A 495 -19.35 -4.03 19.53
CA THR A 495 -19.44 -3.09 18.38
C THR A 495 -20.85 -2.95 17.79
N GLY A 496 -21.83 -3.66 18.36
CA GLY A 496 -23.22 -3.71 17.90
C GLY A 496 -23.59 -4.98 17.12
N ALA A 497 -22.64 -5.87 16.83
CA ALA A 497 -22.88 -7.21 16.29
C ALA A 497 -22.01 -8.24 17.02
N ASP A 498 -22.62 -9.28 17.61
CA ASP A 498 -21.89 -10.37 18.26
C ASP A 498 -21.51 -11.42 17.20
N THR A 499 -20.38 -11.19 16.51
CA THR A 499 -19.90 -12.06 15.44
C THR A 499 -18.40 -12.29 15.53
N LEU A 500 -17.98 -13.52 15.23
CA LEU A 500 -16.60 -13.86 14.90
C LEU A 500 -16.41 -13.78 13.39
N VAL A 501 -15.35 -13.13 12.95
CA VAL A 501 -15.02 -12.92 11.54
C VAL A 501 -13.65 -13.51 11.26
N VAL A 502 -13.57 -14.33 10.21
CA VAL A 502 -12.31 -14.90 9.72
C VAL A 502 -12.16 -14.51 8.26
N VAL A 503 -11.05 -13.85 7.94
CA VAL A 503 -10.68 -13.56 6.55
C VAL A 503 -9.62 -14.56 6.13
N ALA A 504 -9.79 -15.18 4.96
CA ALA A 504 -8.86 -16.16 4.41
C ALA A 504 -8.58 -15.86 2.94
N LEU A 505 -7.30 -15.74 2.60
CA LEU A 505 -6.80 -15.42 1.25
C LEU A 505 -6.16 -16.66 0.62
N ASN A 506 -6.60 -17.01 -0.58
CA ASN A 506 -6.00 -18.03 -1.45
C ASN A 506 -5.40 -17.37 -2.70
N GLN A 507 -4.07 -17.22 -2.71
CA GLN A 507 -3.31 -16.73 -3.86
C GLN A 507 -2.80 -17.86 -4.77
N SER A 508 -3.24 -19.10 -4.58
CA SER A 508 -2.83 -20.21 -5.43
C SER A 508 -3.77 -20.38 -6.64
N GLU A 509 -3.30 -21.12 -7.64
CA GLU A 509 -4.09 -21.55 -8.80
C GLU A 509 -4.97 -22.78 -8.52
N ARG A 510 -5.11 -23.20 -7.26
CA ARG A 510 -5.82 -24.42 -6.90
C ARG A 510 -6.89 -24.15 -5.86
N ASP A 511 -7.92 -24.99 -5.89
CA ASP A 511 -8.88 -25.07 -4.79
C ASP A 511 -8.15 -25.53 -3.52
N ILE A 512 -8.38 -24.80 -2.43
CA ILE A 512 -7.92 -25.18 -1.10
C ILE A 512 -9.13 -25.55 -0.26
N SER A 513 -9.34 -26.84 -0.06
CA SER A 513 -10.32 -27.33 0.91
C SER A 513 -9.67 -27.43 2.29
N PHE A 514 -10.32 -26.85 3.29
CA PHE A 514 -9.82 -26.83 4.67
C PHE A 514 -10.96 -26.97 5.68
N TRP A 515 -10.59 -27.34 6.90
CA TRP A 515 -11.49 -27.32 8.05
C TRP A 515 -11.35 -26.01 8.81
N LEU A 516 -12.43 -25.23 8.88
CA LEU A 516 -12.53 -24.15 9.85
C LEU A 516 -12.85 -24.75 11.21
N LYS A 517 -11.94 -24.60 12.18
CA LYS A 517 -12.05 -25.13 13.53
C LYS A 517 -12.09 -23.98 14.52
N VAL A 518 -13.22 -23.82 15.19
CA VAL A 518 -13.46 -22.77 16.19
C VAL A 518 -13.35 -23.41 17.56
N ALA A 519 -12.36 -22.98 18.35
CA ALA A 519 -12.12 -23.50 19.68
C ALA A 519 -13.41 -23.45 20.51
N SER A 520 -13.71 -24.57 21.19
CA SER A 520 -14.90 -24.74 22.04
C SER A 520 -16.27 -24.65 21.35
N ALA A 521 -16.34 -24.46 20.02
CA ALA A 521 -17.62 -24.37 19.29
C ALA A 521 -17.82 -25.47 18.23
N GLY A 522 -16.77 -25.91 17.55
CA GLY A 522 -16.84 -27.01 16.58
C GLY A 522 -16.07 -26.73 15.30
N ALA A 523 -16.40 -27.47 14.24
CA ALA A 523 -15.74 -27.35 12.94
C ALA A 523 -16.71 -27.43 11.76
N ALA A 524 -16.29 -26.87 10.63
CA ALA A 524 -16.97 -26.98 9.34
C ALA A 524 -15.95 -27.10 8.21
N LYS A 525 -16.30 -27.85 7.17
CA LYS A 525 -15.48 -27.95 5.95
C LYS A 525 -15.80 -26.76 5.04
N VAL A 526 -14.76 -26.08 4.59
CA VAL A 526 -14.80 -24.90 3.72
C VAL A 526 -13.90 -25.15 2.50
N SER A 527 -14.19 -24.47 1.39
CA SER A 527 -13.35 -24.46 0.20
C SER A 527 -13.07 -23.03 -0.22
N ALA A 528 -11.79 -22.69 -0.40
CA ALA A 528 -11.34 -21.44 -1.01
C ALA A 528 -10.93 -21.73 -2.45
N PRO A 529 -11.68 -21.26 -3.46
CA PRO A 529 -11.29 -21.39 -4.87
C PRO A 529 -9.96 -20.70 -5.19
N PRO A 530 -9.37 -20.91 -6.39
CA PRO A 530 -8.16 -20.25 -6.79
C PRO A 530 -8.37 -18.74 -6.80
N ARG A 531 -7.32 -17.98 -6.50
CA ARG A 531 -7.33 -16.52 -6.70
C ARG A 531 -8.51 -15.84 -6.01
N SER A 532 -8.75 -16.21 -4.76
CA SER A 532 -9.95 -15.79 -4.04
C SER A 532 -9.66 -15.35 -2.61
N ILE A 533 -10.56 -14.52 -2.11
CA ILE A 533 -10.62 -14.12 -0.70
C ILE A 533 -12.01 -14.47 -0.16
N LEU A 534 -12.02 -15.02 1.05
CA LEU A 534 -13.21 -15.37 1.80
C LEU A 534 -13.31 -14.53 3.06
N THR A 535 -14.52 -14.04 3.36
CA THR A 535 -14.86 -13.59 4.72
C THR A 535 -15.91 -14.52 5.29
N ILE A 536 -15.56 -15.19 6.39
CA ILE A 536 -16.36 -16.17 7.07
C ILE A 536 -16.88 -15.54 8.37
N VAL A 537 -18.16 -15.23 8.40
CA VAL A 537 -18.85 -14.63 9.55
C VAL A 537 -19.56 -15.72 10.34
N ILE A 538 -19.35 -15.75 11.64
CA ILE A 538 -19.89 -16.78 12.54
C ILE A 538 -20.67 -16.11 13.66
N ASP A 539 -21.94 -16.51 13.83
CA ASP A 539 -22.86 -15.99 14.84
C ASP A 539 -23.61 -17.14 15.56
N ASP A 540 -24.45 -16.81 16.54
CA ASP A 540 -25.23 -17.75 17.35
C ASP A 540 -26.40 -18.40 16.62
N GLY A 541 -26.77 -17.88 15.45
CA GLY A 541 -27.92 -18.30 14.67
C GLY A 541 -29.24 -17.60 15.02
N ASP A 542 -29.28 -16.80 16.08
CA ASP A 542 -30.47 -16.10 16.61
C ASP A 542 -30.59 -14.67 16.06
N ALA A 543 -29.50 -14.12 15.51
CA ALA A 543 -29.54 -12.83 14.81
C ALA A 543 -30.64 -12.82 13.73
N GLU A 544 -31.54 -11.84 13.84
CA GLU A 544 -32.74 -11.62 13.03
C GLU A 544 -32.50 -11.87 11.53
N ARG A 545 -33.57 -12.26 10.82
CA ARG A 545 -33.60 -12.29 9.35
C ARG A 545 -32.90 -11.05 8.80
N ARG A 546 -31.92 -11.25 7.92
CA ARG A 546 -31.21 -10.16 7.24
C ARG A 546 -32.20 -9.09 6.75
N PRO A 547 -31.91 -7.80 6.95
CA PRO A 547 -32.66 -6.75 6.28
C PRO A 547 -32.61 -6.98 4.75
N ARG A 548 -33.77 -6.91 4.07
CA ARG A 548 -33.86 -7.06 2.60
C ARG A 548 -32.87 -6.18 1.84
N GLU A 549 -32.58 -5.01 2.37
CA GLU A 549 -31.60 -4.06 1.86
C GLU A 549 -30.21 -4.67 1.61
N ARG A 550 -29.77 -5.66 2.41
CA ARG A 550 -28.44 -6.28 2.21
C ARG A 550 -28.40 -7.17 0.96
N ASP A 551 -29.50 -7.82 0.61
CA ASP A 551 -29.56 -8.67 -0.58
C ASP A 551 -29.65 -7.80 -1.85
N GLU A 552 -30.32 -6.64 -1.78
CA GLU A 552 -30.34 -5.64 -2.85
C GLU A 552 -28.94 -5.04 -3.10
N VAL A 553 -28.18 -4.77 -2.04
CA VAL A 553 -26.79 -4.31 -2.14
C VAL A 553 -25.89 -5.34 -2.82
N GLU A 554 -26.01 -6.63 -2.49
CA GLU A 554 -25.21 -7.68 -3.14
C GLU A 554 -25.49 -7.73 -4.66
N VAL A 555 -26.74 -7.52 -5.09
CA VAL A 555 -27.10 -7.43 -6.51
C VAL A 555 -26.52 -6.17 -7.17
N ALA A 556 -26.66 -5.01 -6.52
CA ALA A 556 -26.12 -3.75 -7.02
C ALA A 556 -24.59 -3.80 -7.17
N TRP A 557 -23.88 -4.41 -6.21
CA TRP A 557 -22.43 -4.58 -6.26
C TRP A 557 -21.99 -5.52 -7.37
N ALA A 558 -22.70 -6.64 -7.57
CA ALA A 558 -22.44 -7.53 -8.70
C ALA A 558 -22.63 -6.82 -10.06
N GLN A 559 -23.64 -5.96 -10.17
CA GLN A 559 -23.85 -5.14 -11.36
C GLN A 559 -22.74 -4.10 -11.56
N ALA A 560 -22.37 -3.36 -10.51
CA ALA A 560 -21.31 -2.36 -10.54
C ALA A 560 -19.96 -2.96 -10.92
N ALA A 561 -19.65 -4.15 -10.40
CA ALA A 561 -18.42 -4.85 -10.75
C ALA A 561 -18.39 -5.30 -12.21
N LYS A 562 -19.49 -5.87 -12.72
CA LYS A 562 -19.60 -6.25 -14.13
C LYS A 562 -19.49 -5.03 -15.06
N GLN A 563 -20.08 -3.90 -14.65
CA GLN A 563 -19.93 -2.63 -15.37
C GLN A 563 -18.48 -2.15 -15.37
N SER A 564 -17.79 -2.24 -14.22
CA SER A 564 -16.39 -1.88 -14.09
C SER A 564 -15.50 -2.73 -14.99
N GLU A 565 -15.69 -4.05 -15.00
CA GLU A 565 -14.95 -4.98 -15.88
C GLU A 565 -15.11 -4.64 -17.37
N LEU A 566 -16.35 -4.37 -17.80
CA LEU A 566 -16.62 -3.98 -19.18
C LEU A 566 -16.00 -2.61 -19.51
N ALA A 567 -16.03 -1.66 -18.58
CA ALA A 567 -15.45 -0.34 -18.76
C ALA A 567 -13.92 -0.39 -18.79
N HIS A 568 -13.28 -1.20 -17.94
CA HIS A 568 -11.84 -1.43 -17.97
C HIS A 568 -11.40 -1.93 -19.35
N ALA A 569 -12.03 -2.98 -19.88
CA ALA A 569 -11.70 -3.51 -21.20
C ALA A 569 -11.80 -2.43 -22.30
N LYS A 570 -12.86 -1.62 -22.28
CA LYS A 570 -13.06 -0.54 -23.25
C LYS A 570 -12.02 0.58 -23.13
N LEU A 571 -11.64 0.95 -21.91
CA LEU A 571 -10.62 1.97 -21.67
C LEU A 571 -9.24 1.47 -22.15
N THR A 572 -8.88 0.24 -21.81
CA THR A 572 -7.65 -0.39 -22.29
C THR A 572 -7.58 -0.41 -23.82
N GLU A 573 -8.65 -0.84 -24.50
CA GLU A 573 -8.72 -0.86 -25.96
C GLU A 573 -8.63 0.56 -26.58
N ARG A 574 -9.34 1.52 -26.00
CA ARG A 574 -9.34 2.91 -26.46
C ARG A 574 -7.95 3.53 -26.35
N GLU A 575 -7.27 3.32 -25.23
CA GLU A 575 -5.93 3.88 -25.01
C GLU A 575 -4.88 3.18 -25.86
N ALA A 576 -4.96 1.85 -26.03
CA ALA A 576 -4.12 1.13 -26.99
C ALA A 576 -4.29 1.69 -28.42
N SER A 577 -5.53 1.98 -28.83
CA SER A 577 -5.83 2.57 -30.14
C SER A 577 -5.29 3.99 -30.28
N ALA A 578 -5.45 4.82 -29.24
CA ALA A 578 -4.91 6.19 -29.22
C ALA A 578 -3.38 6.21 -29.27
N ARG A 579 -2.73 5.29 -28.55
CA ARG A 579 -1.28 5.11 -28.58
C ARG A 579 -0.79 4.68 -29.96
N GLN A 580 -1.48 3.75 -30.61
CA GLN A 580 -1.13 3.34 -31.97
C GLN A 580 -1.25 4.51 -32.95
N ALA A 581 -2.30 5.33 -32.83
CA ALA A 581 -2.46 6.54 -33.65
C ALA A 581 -1.34 7.57 -33.40
N SER A 582 -0.97 7.81 -32.14
CA SER A 582 0.14 8.71 -31.77
C SER A 582 1.47 8.22 -32.35
N LEU A 583 1.76 6.92 -32.26
CA LEU A 583 2.97 6.33 -32.82
C LEU A 583 3.02 6.47 -34.36
N GLN A 584 1.89 6.31 -35.02
CA GLN A 584 1.77 6.53 -36.47
C GLN A 584 1.99 8.01 -36.83
N GLU A 585 1.45 8.94 -36.05
CA GLU A 585 1.65 10.37 -36.26
C GLU A 585 3.12 10.77 -36.04
N ASP A 586 3.77 10.28 -34.99
CA ASP A 586 5.18 10.54 -34.71
C ASP A 586 6.08 9.94 -35.79
N ALA A 587 5.78 8.73 -36.26
CA ALA A 587 6.47 8.13 -37.40
C ALA A 587 6.28 8.98 -38.66
N ALA A 588 5.09 9.52 -38.91
CA ALA A 588 4.81 10.41 -40.03
C ALA A 588 5.58 11.73 -39.92
N LYS A 589 5.63 12.35 -38.74
CA LYS A 589 6.42 13.56 -38.46
C LYS A 589 7.91 13.33 -38.67
N ARG A 590 8.45 12.22 -38.17
CA ARG A 590 9.86 11.83 -38.38
C ARG A 590 10.16 11.63 -39.87
N ARG A 591 9.29 10.95 -40.61
CA ARG A 591 9.41 10.78 -42.07
C ARG A 591 9.36 12.12 -42.81
N ALA A 592 8.49 13.04 -42.40
CA ALA A 592 8.39 14.37 -43.00
C ALA A 592 9.65 15.21 -42.74
N ALA A 593 10.13 15.24 -41.50
CA ALA A 593 11.37 15.93 -41.12
C ALA A 593 12.58 15.35 -41.86
N ALA A 594 12.66 14.01 -42.01
CA ALA A 594 13.70 13.36 -42.78
C ALA A 594 13.67 13.76 -44.27
N LYS A 595 12.48 13.86 -44.87
CA LYS A 595 12.32 14.35 -46.26
C LYS A 595 12.75 15.80 -46.42
N GLU A 596 12.39 16.68 -45.48
CA GLU A 596 12.77 18.09 -45.52
C GLU A 596 14.28 18.27 -45.36
N LEU A 597 14.89 17.54 -44.41
CA LEU A 597 16.34 17.54 -44.23
C LEU A 597 17.08 17.04 -45.49
N ALA A 598 16.56 16.00 -46.14
CA ALA A 598 17.09 15.48 -47.40
C ALA A 598 17.01 16.52 -48.54
N ALA A 599 15.89 17.24 -48.66
CA ALA A 599 15.72 18.29 -49.66
C ALA A 599 16.71 19.47 -49.48
N GLN A 600 17.03 19.82 -48.22
CA GLN A 600 17.99 20.90 -47.92
C GLN A 600 19.45 20.53 -48.21
N HIS A 601 19.82 19.25 -48.07
CA HIS A 601 21.22 18.81 -48.13
C HIS A 601 21.57 18.08 -49.44
N ALA A 602 20.60 17.69 -50.27
CA ALA A 602 20.82 16.98 -51.54
C ALA A 602 19.66 17.19 -52.57
N PRO A 603 19.50 18.40 -53.15
CA PRO A 603 18.32 18.77 -53.95
C PRO A 603 18.14 17.99 -55.26
N ASP A 604 19.20 17.38 -55.81
CA ASP A 604 19.16 16.64 -57.09
C ASP A 604 18.89 15.14 -56.95
N MET A 605 18.59 14.65 -55.74
CA MET A 605 18.55 13.22 -55.43
C MET A 605 17.11 12.67 -55.36
N LYS A 606 16.75 11.76 -56.28
CA LYS A 606 15.43 11.08 -56.29
C LYS A 606 15.28 10.13 -55.09
N TRP A 607 14.12 10.22 -54.41
CA TRP A 607 13.74 9.37 -53.27
C TRP A 607 13.72 7.88 -53.63
N ASN A 608 14.29 7.03 -52.76
CA ASN A 608 14.38 5.58 -52.95
C ASN A 608 13.17 4.87 -52.31
N PRO A 609 12.39 4.05 -53.07
CA PRO A 609 11.26 3.30 -52.52
C PRO A 609 11.64 2.22 -51.48
N ASN A 610 12.94 1.90 -51.31
CA ASN A 610 13.44 1.01 -50.26
C ASN A 610 13.90 1.74 -48.98
N ALA A 611 13.56 3.03 -48.81
CA ALA A 611 13.76 3.74 -47.55
C ALA A 611 12.81 3.15 -46.48
N GLY A 612 13.36 2.76 -45.33
CA GLY A 612 12.59 2.14 -44.24
C GLY A 612 13.03 0.74 -43.81
N ARG A 613 13.97 0.10 -44.51
CA ARG A 613 14.51 -1.19 -44.07
C ARG A 613 15.36 -1.01 -42.81
N ILE A 614 15.10 -1.81 -41.77
CA ILE A 614 15.86 -1.82 -40.52
C ILE A 614 17.10 -2.73 -40.66
N TRP A 615 18.21 -2.27 -40.10
CA TRP A 615 19.49 -2.97 -40.08
C TRP A 615 20.04 -3.01 -38.66
N LEU A 616 20.71 -4.10 -38.31
CA LEU A 616 21.39 -4.30 -37.04
C LEU A 616 22.89 -4.07 -37.21
N VAL A 617 23.50 -3.33 -36.29
CA VAL A 617 24.96 -3.13 -36.24
C VAL A 617 25.62 -4.32 -35.56
N VAL A 618 26.35 -5.12 -36.32
CA VAL A 618 27.01 -6.36 -35.84
C VAL A 618 28.53 -6.25 -35.78
N GLY A 619 29.10 -5.23 -36.43
CA GLY A 619 30.54 -4.97 -36.42
C GLY A 619 31.01 -4.11 -35.26
N GLY A 620 32.32 -4.14 -34.98
CA GLY A 620 32.98 -3.18 -34.11
C GLY A 620 32.86 -3.44 -32.59
N GLY A 621 32.40 -4.62 -32.16
CA GLY A 621 32.14 -4.93 -30.75
C GLY A 621 33.34 -4.73 -29.81
N GLN A 622 34.55 -5.09 -30.24
CA GLN A 622 35.78 -4.87 -29.45
C GLN A 622 36.19 -3.39 -29.36
N THR A 623 35.61 -2.52 -30.19
CA THR A 623 35.89 -1.08 -30.25
C THR A 623 34.69 -0.23 -29.85
N GLY A 624 33.65 -0.84 -29.28
CA GLY A 624 32.41 -0.16 -28.87
C GLY A 624 31.54 0.33 -30.03
N GLY A 625 31.71 -0.22 -31.25
CA GLY A 625 30.89 0.13 -32.42
C GLY A 625 31.67 0.51 -33.68
N ILE A 626 30.93 0.87 -34.73
CA ILE A 626 31.43 1.19 -36.07
C ILE A 626 31.62 2.70 -36.28
N LEU A 627 32.53 3.05 -37.20
CA LEU A 627 32.82 4.43 -37.55
C LEU A 627 31.68 5.05 -38.37
N VAL A 628 31.30 6.28 -38.01
CA VAL A 628 30.27 7.06 -38.71
C VAL A 628 30.92 8.26 -39.39
N ARG A 629 30.56 8.53 -40.64
CA ARG A 629 31.04 9.69 -41.43
C ARG A 629 29.93 10.70 -41.69
N ARG A 630 30.32 11.97 -41.84
CA ARG A 630 29.39 13.07 -42.17
C ARG A 630 28.80 12.97 -43.58
N GLY A 631 29.47 12.31 -44.51
CA GLY A 631 29.06 12.18 -45.90
C GLY A 631 29.38 10.82 -46.53
N GLU A 632 28.81 10.59 -47.71
CA GLU A 632 28.89 9.31 -48.46
C GLU A 632 30.31 8.87 -48.77
N SER A 633 31.24 9.81 -49.01
CA SER A 633 32.63 9.51 -49.34
C SER A 633 33.38 8.88 -48.15
N MET A 634 34.32 7.95 -48.41
CA MET A 634 35.22 7.40 -47.37
C MET A 634 36.25 8.41 -46.88
N GLN A 635 36.43 9.52 -47.61
CA GLN A 635 37.30 10.64 -47.26
C GLN A 635 36.54 11.71 -46.45
N SER A 636 35.23 11.56 -46.26
CA SER A 636 34.43 12.49 -45.46
C SER A 636 34.83 12.46 -43.97
N PRO A 637 34.79 13.60 -43.25
CA PRO A 637 35.10 13.65 -41.83
C PRO A 637 34.30 12.63 -41.00
N LEU A 638 34.96 12.03 -40.01
CA LEU A 638 34.31 11.17 -39.02
C LEU A 638 33.48 12.01 -38.05
N LEU A 639 32.40 11.42 -37.55
CA LEU A 639 31.74 11.90 -36.34
C LEU A 639 32.57 11.51 -35.11
N PRO A 640 32.49 12.29 -34.02
CA PRO A 640 33.25 12.01 -32.79
C PRO A 640 32.86 10.67 -32.16
N ASP A 641 31.58 10.30 -32.24
CA ASP A 641 31.05 9.08 -31.65
C ASP A 641 30.88 7.95 -32.66
N ARG A 642 31.04 6.71 -32.18
CA ARG A 642 30.80 5.47 -32.93
C ARG A 642 29.35 5.06 -32.81
N LEU A 643 28.85 4.38 -33.82
CA LEU A 643 27.55 3.72 -33.76
C LEU A 643 27.71 2.35 -33.10
N GLY A 644 27.11 2.16 -31.93
CA GLY A 644 27.30 1.00 -31.06
C GLY A 644 26.88 -0.32 -31.72
N THR A 645 27.61 -1.39 -31.41
CA THR A 645 27.21 -2.76 -31.79
C THR A 645 25.91 -3.12 -31.06
N GLY A 646 24.92 -3.65 -31.77
CA GLY A 646 23.57 -3.88 -31.28
C GLY A 646 22.59 -2.72 -31.57
N ALA A 647 23.06 -1.58 -32.08
CA ALA A 647 22.16 -0.50 -32.50
C ALA A 647 21.34 -0.91 -33.73
N ARG A 648 20.06 -0.50 -33.74
CA ARG A 648 19.14 -0.68 -34.88
C ARG A 648 19.05 0.63 -35.63
N ILE A 649 19.20 0.55 -36.95
CA ILE A 649 19.23 1.73 -37.82
C ILE A 649 18.33 1.55 -39.04
N GLU A 650 17.65 2.61 -39.42
CA GLU A 650 16.79 2.67 -40.60
C GLU A 650 17.61 3.15 -41.80
N GLN A 651 17.54 2.41 -42.91
CA GLN A 651 18.15 2.80 -44.17
C GLN A 651 17.40 3.99 -44.76
N LEU A 652 18.10 5.12 -44.88
CA LEU A 652 17.63 6.28 -45.63
C LEU A 652 18.07 6.19 -47.09
N PHE A 653 19.36 5.89 -47.31
CA PHE A 653 19.95 5.74 -48.64
C PHE A 653 21.01 4.64 -48.64
N LEU A 654 21.07 3.85 -49.72
CA LEU A 654 22.08 2.81 -49.91
C LEU A 654 22.69 2.96 -51.30
N ARG A 655 24.01 3.17 -51.36
CA ARG A 655 24.81 3.16 -52.59
C ARG A 655 25.98 2.20 -52.43
N SER A 656 25.89 1.07 -53.13
CA SER A 656 26.88 -0.02 -53.06
C SER A 656 27.16 -0.44 -51.61
N ASN A 657 28.34 -0.12 -51.06
CA ASN A 657 28.75 -0.47 -49.71
C ASN A 657 28.55 0.65 -48.67
N ARG A 658 27.90 1.77 -49.04
CA ARG A 658 27.71 2.93 -48.17
C ARG A 658 26.23 3.19 -47.93
N MET A 659 25.86 3.31 -46.66
CA MET A 659 24.49 3.58 -46.24
C MET A 659 24.42 4.83 -45.40
N GLN A 660 23.50 5.73 -45.78
CA GLN A 660 23.03 6.78 -44.90
C GLN A 660 21.90 6.20 -44.05
N TYR A 661 21.98 6.45 -42.75
CA TYR A 661 21.03 5.89 -41.80
C TYR A 661 20.47 6.95 -40.85
N GLN A 662 19.33 6.60 -40.26
CA GLN A 662 18.80 7.19 -39.04
C GLN A 662 18.78 6.13 -37.94
N LYS A 663 19.23 6.47 -36.73
CA LYS A 663 19.22 5.54 -35.61
C LYS A 663 17.79 5.36 -35.09
N VAL A 664 17.40 4.10 -34.88
CA VAL A 664 16.09 3.72 -34.34
C VAL A 664 16.20 3.42 -32.85
N SER A 665 17.23 2.66 -32.45
CA SER A 665 17.52 2.36 -31.04
C SER A 665 19.00 2.00 -30.85
N GLY A 666 19.52 2.15 -29.63
CA GLY A 666 20.90 1.85 -29.26
C GLY A 666 21.81 3.08 -29.19
N ASP A 667 23.10 2.84 -28.95
CA ASP A 667 24.08 3.88 -28.67
C ASP A 667 24.77 4.43 -29.93
N GLY A 668 25.16 5.70 -29.89
CA GLY A 668 25.90 6.39 -30.96
C GLY A 668 25.10 7.48 -31.67
N PRO A 669 25.64 8.05 -32.77
CA PRO A 669 25.02 9.16 -33.48
C PRO A 669 23.63 8.83 -34.04
N ASP A 670 22.71 9.80 -34.02
CA ASP A 670 21.35 9.63 -34.54
C ASP A 670 21.31 9.56 -36.08
N PHE A 671 22.33 10.11 -36.76
CA PHE A 671 22.42 10.13 -38.22
C PHE A 671 23.87 10.05 -38.69
N GLY A 672 24.08 9.50 -39.88
CA GLY A 672 25.35 9.60 -40.58
C GLY A 672 25.49 8.56 -41.67
N TRP A 673 26.72 8.38 -42.16
CA TRP A 673 27.05 7.38 -43.17
C TRP A 673 27.94 6.28 -42.61
N VAL A 674 27.52 5.04 -42.79
CA VAL A 674 28.27 3.83 -42.41
C VAL A 674 28.61 2.99 -43.63
N SER A 675 29.53 2.05 -43.47
CA SER A 675 29.81 1.02 -44.46
C SER A 675 29.08 -0.27 -44.09
N LEU A 676 28.55 -0.99 -45.08
CA LEU A 676 27.91 -2.29 -44.85
C LEU A 676 28.95 -3.35 -44.47
N LYS A 677 30.12 -3.28 -45.11
CA LYS A 677 31.24 -4.18 -44.89
C LYS A 677 32.56 -3.42 -44.88
N ASN A 678 33.55 -3.95 -44.17
CA ASN A 678 34.94 -3.55 -44.32
C ASN A 678 35.79 -4.79 -44.58
N ASN A 679 36.52 -4.82 -45.70
CA ASN A 679 37.22 -6.00 -46.19
C ASN A 679 36.30 -7.23 -46.25
N GLN A 680 36.44 -8.16 -45.30
CA GLN A 680 35.67 -9.41 -45.17
C GLN A 680 34.62 -9.39 -44.04
N ASN A 681 34.58 -8.36 -43.21
CA ASN A 681 33.68 -8.30 -42.06
C ASN A 681 32.39 -7.55 -42.40
N THR A 682 31.26 -8.18 -42.10
CA THR A 682 29.94 -7.50 -42.10
C THR A 682 29.87 -6.58 -40.90
N LEU A 683 29.51 -5.31 -41.15
CA LEU A 683 29.41 -4.27 -40.12
C LEU A 683 27.96 -4.00 -39.74
N VAL A 684 27.05 -4.09 -40.71
CA VAL A 684 25.61 -4.03 -40.50
C VAL A 684 24.94 -5.11 -41.36
N GLU A 685 23.89 -5.72 -40.84
CA GLU A 685 23.09 -6.74 -41.53
C GLU A 685 21.60 -6.39 -41.46
N PRO A 686 20.78 -6.83 -42.43
CA PRO A 686 19.35 -6.63 -42.34
C PRO A 686 18.79 -7.24 -41.06
N ASP A 687 17.93 -6.50 -40.39
CA ASP A 687 17.26 -6.97 -39.19
C ASP A 687 15.95 -7.67 -39.60
N ASP A 688 16.05 -8.96 -39.87
CA ASP A 688 14.91 -9.77 -40.36
C ASP A 688 13.99 -10.25 -39.21
N SER A 689 14.17 -9.76 -37.98
CA SER A 689 13.36 -10.12 -36.81
C SER A 689 11.87 -9.76 -36.91
N GLU A 690 11.47 -8.89 -37.84
CA GLU A 690 10.04 -8.65 -38.16
C GLU A 690 9.47 -9.66 -39.17
N THR A 691 10.30 -10.35 -39.96
CA THR A 691 9.86 -11.31 -40.98
C THR A 691 9.52 -12.68 -40.38
N GLU A 692 10.24 -13.10 -39.32
CA GLU A 692 9.94 -14.36 -38.61
C GLU A 692 8.69 -14.30 -37.73
N SER A 693 8.15 -13.10 -37.45
CA SER A 693 6.90 -12.91 -36.68
C SER A 693 5.62 -12.91 -37.53
N LEU A 694 5.76 -12.91 -38.86
CA LEU A 694 4.64 -12.99 -39.81
C LEU A 694 4.51 -14.39 -40.46
N GLU A 695 5.50 -15.27 -40.29
CA GLU A 695 5.47 -16.68 -40.74
C GLU A 695 5.45 -17.71 -39.58
N ARG A 696 5.50 -17.29 -38.31
CA ARG A 696 5.13 -18.09 -37.12
C ARG A 696 3.85 -17.56 -36.51
#